data_AF-A0A2G8JMU6-F1
#
_entry.id   AF-A0A2G8JMU6-F1
#
_cell.length_a   1.000
_cell.length_b   1.000
_cell.length_c   1.000
_cell.angle_alpha   90.00
_cell.angle_beta   90.00
_cell.angle_gamma   90.00
#
_symmetry.space_group_name_H-M   'P 1'
#
loop_
_entity.id
_entity.type
_entity.pdbx_description
1 polymer ?
#
loop_
_entity_poly.entity_id
_entity_poly.type
_entity_poly.pdbx_seq_one_letter_code
_entity_poly.pdbx_strand_id
1 'polypeptide(L)'
;MSKAKFEPIPSDEGKEGSVGSVPVVNLFQNPVTESSTDDLKPSKTTKSSLQLVDDNGDENKERGNWSNKMDFVLSCLGYAVGLGNVWRFPYLCYRNGGGAFLIPYAIMLFFAGLPLFFLEVSFGQYSSLGPITAWRAVPLMKGLGVCQIIVACYVGIYYNVIITYTIFYFFTSIGAIFRGKLPWVGCDNDYNTLNCSSLFNECISRAGIITDNGTCVSLKYLTEDELSEYNVTGNLDDEKWNLTAYSDPFRAARKSPSSWAYPDKMTPQLFMSSSLPFEKISIPIIPVNIVAVLQEAPSMNDGGGIVWQLALCLMVAWIIVFFCLIKGIKSSGKVVYFTATFPYVVLFILLIRGVTLPGAIRGIRFYVIPKFERLSDPQVWLDAAIQIFYSLSAAGGGLTTLASYNKFKNNAYFDSLFVAIANCCTSVFAGFVIFSVIGFMAETLGKEVDDVVDQGFGLAFVAYPAAVAHMPGTVLWAILFFFMLITLGLDSQFAIMENIITALVDQYPTVLTTQKEVLVRRNLHIDVPVGSYLCHQALNFFPPFFAHQQTGGYWVSLLDSYGASFTYLVYAVLECVGIAWMYGARRFVNDIRCMVGDRWVDAMVFYWWPLNWCCITPGLMTFVLMFNFFDWSNPEYNGPYPTWANAIGYLMFMLALIWIPINAIYQFIIADGDLYQRWKAIVNPSENWGPALSVHRLEAYKVHVNHGTTMGGRIDIDGSGRQATIPPDYFRDLDNPGYDNNSRV
;
A
#
# COMPACT_ATOMS: atom_id res chain seq x y z
N MET A 1 3.60 26.13 64.00
CA MET A 1 3.56 27.60 63.84
C MET A 1 2.20 27.92 63.20
N SER A 2 1.28 28.71 63.75
CA SER A 2 1.37 30.14 64.16
C SER A 2 1.63 31.04 62.95
N LYS A 3 0.76 32.00 62.55
CA LYS A 3 -0.49 32.53 63.17
C LYS A 3 -1.44 33.13 62.11
N ALA A 4 -2.63 33.60 62.54
CA ALA A 4 -3.72 34.18 61.73
C ALA A 4 -3.36 35.54 61.04
N LYS A 5 -4.24 36.16 60.21
CA LYS A 5 -5.38 37.00 60.66
C LYS A 5 -6.37 37.43 59.52
N PHE A 6 -7.44 38.18 59.86
CA PHE A 6 -8.29 38.93 58.92
C PHE A 6 -8.01 40.46 59.03
N GLU A 7 -8.88 41.49 58.98
CA GLU A 7 -10.34 41.71 59.16
C GLU A 7 -10.88 42.80 58.14
N PRO A 8 -12.21 42.96 57.84
CA PRO A 8 -12.69 43.70 56.65
C PRO A 8 -13.38 45.09 56.86
N ILE A 9 -13.60 45.82 55.73
CA ILE A 9 -14.59 46.89 55.35
C ILE A 9 -15.19 47.81 56.45
N PRO A 10 -15.03 49.15 56.34
CA PRO A 10 -16.10 50.11 55.93
C PRO A 10 -15.60 51.09 54.83
N SER A 11 -16.32 52.08 54.26
CA SER A 11 -17.73 52.43 53.91
C SER A 11 -17.69 53.91 53.43
N ASP A 12 -18.85 54.51 53.07
CA ASP A 12 -19.07 55.97 52.82
C ASP A 12 -18.58 56.52 51.45
N GLU A 13 -19.19 57.53 50.81
CA GLU A 13 -20.57 58.08 50.77
C GLU A 13 -20.73 58.92 49.46
N GLY A 14 -21.94 59.38 49.09
CA GLY A 14 -22.08 60.62 48.29
C GLY A 14 -22.71 60.63 46.88
N LYS A 15 -24.04 60.45 46.80
CA LYS A 15 -25.03 61.30 46.05
C LYS A 15 -25.01 61.49 44.50
N GLU A 16 -26.20 61.28 43.92
CA GLU A 16 -26.91 62.11 42.89
C GLU A 16 -26.29 62.30 41.48
N GLY A 17 -27.03 62.45 40.37
CA GLY A 17 -28.49 62.38 40.12
C GLY A 17 -28.85 62.87 38.69
N SER A 18 -30.02 62.46 38.17
CA SER A 18 -30.54 62.68 36.77
C SER A 18 -29.75 61.95 35.65
N VAL A 19 -30.30 61.28 34.63
CA VAL A 19 -31.62 61.21 33.93
C VAL A 19 -31.78 62.15 32.73
N GLY A 20 -31.60 61.56 31.53
CA GLY A 20 -32.49 61.74 30.38
C GLY A 20 -32.17 62.84 29.35
N SER A 21 -31.85 62.44 28.12
CA SER A 21 -32.71 62.64 26.93
C SER A 21 -32.00 62.30 25.62
N VAL A 22 -32.77 61.92 24.60
CA VAL A 22 -32.33 61.77 23.20
C VAL A 22 -33.02 62.86 22.38
N PRO A 23 -32.31 63.49 21.45
CA PRO A 23 -32.90 63.80 20.15
C PRO A 23 -32.08 63.23 18.98
N VAL A 24 -32.79 62.98 17.88
CA VAL A 24 -32.27 62.61 16.55
C VAL A 24 -32.06 63.92 15.74
N VAL A 25 -31.62 63.81 14.47
CA VAL A 25 -31.61 64.84 13.39
C VAL A 25 -30.28 65.64 13.27
N ASN A 26 -29.72 65.92 12.08
CA ASN A 26 -29.65 65.18 10.79
C ASN A 26 -28.67 65.90 9.80
N LEU A 27 -28.31 65.22 8.70
CA LEU A 27 -27.98 65.79 7.36
C LEU A 27 -26.82 66.80 7.15
N PHE A 28 -25.87 66.40 6.28
CA PHE A 28 -25.07 67.19 5.30
C PHE A 28 -24.49 68.59 5.64
N GLN A 29 -23.16 68.74 5.50
CA GLN A 29 -22.53 69.48 4.37
C GLN A 29 -20.99 69.41 4.41
N ASN A 30 -20.34 69.32 3.23
CA ASN A 30 -18.90 69.55 3.04
C ASN A 30 -18.65 71.02 2.65
N PRO A 31 -17.42 71.55 2.82
CA PRO A 31 -16.54 71.64 1.65
C PRO A 31 -15.06 71.28 1.91
N VAL A 32 -14.26 71.25 0.85
CA VAL A 32 -12.82 70.87 0.84
C VAL A 32 -11.92 72.10 0.96
N THR A 33 -10.78 71.95 1.64
CA THR A 33 -9.59 72.80 1.46
C THR A 33 -8.32 71.94 1.49
N GLU A 34 -7.47 72.05 0.47
CA GLU A 34 -6.15 71.43 0.42
C GLU A 34 -5.09 72.34 1.07
N SER A 35 -4.07 71.76 1.73
CA SER A 35 -2.65 72.09 1.49
C SER A 35 -1.69 71.30 2.39
N SER A 36 -0.41 71.31 2.01
CA SER A 36 0.78 70.82 2.74
C SER A 36 0.91 69.31 3.04
N THR A 37 1.97 68.73 2.50
CA THR A 37 2.52 67.43 2.90
C THR A 37 3.49 67.61 4.06
N ASP A 38 3.54 66.67 5.00
CA ASP A 38 4.68 65.74 5.16
C ASP A 38 4.48 64.79 6.37
N ASP A 39 5.19 63.66 6.32
CA ASP A 39 5.43 62.66 7.38
C ASP A 39 4.29 62.28 8.37
N LEU A 40 3.49 61.29 7.99
CA LEU A 40 3.00 60.26 8.93
C LEU A 40 2.76 58.91 8.24
N LYS A 41 3.30 57.83 8.82
CA LYS A 41 3.25 56.47 8.26
C LYS A 41 1.82 55.92 8.26
N PRO A 42 1.34 55.27 7.17
CA PRO A 42 0.01 54.67 7.15
C PRO A 42 -0.11 53.53 8.16
N SER A 43 -1.20 53.52 8.92
CA SER A 43 -1.49 52.48 9.92
C SER A 43 -1.65 51.10 9.29
N LYS A 44 -1.23 50.04 10.01
CA LYS A 44 -1.40 48.64 9.60
C LYS A 44 -2.84 48.14 9.86
N THR A 45 -3.80 48.68 9.13
CA THR A 45 -5.17 48.15 9.09
C THR A 45 -5.70 48.21 7.64
N THR A 46 -6.58 47.28 7.26
CA THR A 46 -7.19 47.21 5.90
C THR A 46 -6.25 46.73 4.76
N LYS A 47 -5.44 45.69 5.02
CA LYS A 47 -4.84 44.79 3.99
C LYS A 47 -4.73 43.34 4.49
N SER A 48 -5.85 42.74 4.95
CA SER A 48 -5.82 41.42 5.63
C SER A 48 -6.83 40.38 5.12
N SER A 49 -7.52 40.64 4.01
CA SER A 49 -8.64 39.81 3.52
C SER A 49 -8.47 39.27 2.08
N LEU A 50 -7.30 39.48 1.45
CA LEU A 50 -7.06 39.10 0.05
C LEU A 50 -5.60 38.66 -0.19
N GLN A 51 -5.20 37.60 0.50
CA GLN A 51 -4.01 36.79 0.18
C GLN A 51 -4.28 35.35 0.68
N LEU A 52 -5.03 34.58 -0.12
CA LEU A 52 -5.46 33.19 0.19
C LEU A 52 -4.41 32.12 -0.16
N VAL A 53 -3.29 32.55 -0.75
CA VAL A 53 -2.20 31.72 -1.21
C VAL A 53 -0.92 32.42 -0.78
N ASP A 54 0.04 31.69 -0.23
CA ASP A 54 1.34 32.25 0.13
C ASP A 54 2.33 32.30 -1.05
N ASP A 55 3.51 32.88 -0.84
CA ASP A 55 4.53 33.00 -1.89
C ASP A 55 5.07 31.64 -2.39
N ASN A 56 4.77 30.54 -1.68
CA ASN A 56 5.10 29.16 -2.07
C ASN A 56 3.94 28.44 -2.79
N GLY A 57 2.76 29.06 -2.85
CA GLY A 57 1.57 28.47 -3.45
C GLY A 57 0.71 27.62 -2.52
N ASP A 58 0.91 27.63 -1.20
CA ASP A 58 0.14 26.80 -0.24
C ASP A 58 -1.16 27.52 0.20
N GLU A 59 -2.30 26.81 0.20
CA GLU A 59 -3.62 27.34 0.59
C GLU A 59 -4.05 26.90 2.01
N ASN A 60 -3.44 25.86 2.57
CA ASN A 60 -3.78 25.33 3.91
C ASN A 60 -2.53 25.20 4.79
N LYS A 61 -2.09 26.31 5.38
CA LYS A 61 -0.83 26.39 6.15
C LYS A 61 -0.74 25.49 7.38
N GLU A 62 -1.86 25.03 7.94
CA GLU A 62 -1.86 24.14 9.12
C GLU A 62 -1.62 22.67 8.74
N ARG A 63 -2.15 22.25 7.58
CA ARG A 63 -1.97 20.90 7.02
C ARG A 63 -0.76 20.79 6.09
N GLY A 64 -0.49 21.86 5.35
CA GLY A 64 0.31 21.90 4.13
C GLY A 64 -0.42 21.29 2.92
N ASN A 65 -0.08 21.72 1.72
CA ASN A 65 -0.47 21.05 0.47
C ASN A 65 0.72 20.33 -0.20
N TRP A 66 0.45 19.47 -1.19
CA TRP A 66 1.49 19.04 -2.14
C TRP A 66 2.15 20.25 -2.82
N SER A 67 3.48 20.27 -2.92
CA SER A 67 4.23 21.39 -3.51
C SER A 67 3.91 21.57 -5.00
N ASN A 68 3.84 20.46 -5.74
CA ASN A 68 3.39 20.44 -7.13
C ASN A 68 2.40 19.30 -7.35
N LYS A 69 1.56 19.41 -8.39
CA LYS A 69 0.63 18.35 -8.80
C LYS A 69 1.33 17.01 -9.08
N MET A 70 2.54 17.04 -9.64
CA MET A 70 3.31 15.82 -9.94
C MET A 70 3.79 15.10 -8.66
N ASP A 71 3.98 15.81 -7.54
CA ASP A 71 4.30 15.19 -6.25
C ASP A 71 3.16 14.24 -5.84
N PHE A 72 1.90 14.69 -5.94
CA PHE A 72 0.70 13.91 -5.68
C PHE A 72 0.55 12.74 -6.65
N VAL A 73 0.59 13.02 -7.97
CA VAL A 73 0.36 11.99 -9.00
C VAL A 73 1.41 10.87 -8.93
N LEU A 74 2.69 11.19 -8.69
CA LEU A 74 3.73 10.17 -8.51
C LEU A 74 3.60 9.43 -7.18
N SER A 75 3.17 10.09 -6.09
CA SER A 75 2.91 9.42 -4.81
C SER A 75 1.75 8.42 -4.90
N CYS A 76 0.66 8.78 -5.58
CA CYS A 76 -0.43 7.85 -5.85
C CYS A 76 -0.02 6.73 -6.80
N LEU A 77 0.81 7.02 -7.81
CA LEU A 77 1.32 5.99 -8.73
C LEU A 77 2.24 4.99 -8.02
N GLY A 78 3.16 5.43 -7.15
CA GLY A 78 4.01 4.54 -6.35
C GLY A 78 3.27 3.80 -5.22
N TYR A 79 2.12 4.32 -4.76
CA TYR A 79 1.24 3.60 -3.84
C TYR A 79 0.47 2.45 -4.52
N ALA A 80 0.03 2.64 -5.77
CA ALA A 80 -0.64 1.61 -6.54
C ALA A 80 0.35 0.60 -7.18
N VAL A 81 1.42 1.11 -7.82
CA VAL A 81 2.46 0.30 -8.47
C VAL A 81 3.45 -0.21 -7.43
N GLY A 82 3.04 -1.27 -6.73
CA GLY A 82 3.85 -2.00 -5.78
C GLY A 82 4.38 -3.32 -6.33
N LEU A 83 4.77 -4.20 -5.42
CA LEU A 83 5.35 -5.51 -5.75
C LEU A 83 4.33 -6.46 -6.41
N GLY A 84 3.05 -6.31 -6.10
CA GLY A 84 1.95 -7.11 -6.68
C GLY A 84 1.84 -7.00 -8.21
N ASN A 85 2.19 -5.85 -8.79
CA ASN A 85 2.21 -5.62 -10.23
C ASN A 85 3.26 -6.49 -10.94
N VAL A 86 4.38 -6.77 -10.25
CA VAL A 86 5.50 -7.56 -10.78
C VAL A 86 5.33 -9.05 -10.45
N TRP A 87 4.84 -9.40 -9.25
CA TRP A 87 4.90 -10.79 -8.76
C TRP A 87 3.55 -11.52 -8.59
N ARG A 88 2.41 -10.82 -8.75
CA ARG A 88 1.06 -11.42 -8.58
C ARG A 88 0.25 -11.34 -9.86
N PHE A 89 0.19 -10.17 -10.49
CA PHE A 89 -0.55 -10.00 -11.75
C PHE A 89 -0.08 -10.96 -12.87
N PRO A 90 1.24 -11.14 -13.14
CA PRO A 90 1.67 -12.02 -14.23
C PRO A 90 1.26 -13.48 -13.97
N TYR A 91 1.43 -13.95 -12.73
CA TYR A 91 1.02 -15.28 -12.30
C TYR A 91 -0.48 -15.51 -12.52
N LEU A 92 -1.32 -14.60 -12.02
CA LEU A 92 -2.78 -14.69 -12.17
C LEU A 92 -3.19 -14.66 -13.65
N CYS A 93 -2.56 -13.80 -14.46
CA CYS A 93 -2.83 -13.71 -15.89
C CYS A 93 -2.65 -15.06 -16.59
N TYR A 94 -1.50 -15.73 -16.42
CA TYR A 94 -1.28 -17.04 -17.04
C TYR A 94 -2.25 -18.10 -16.46
N ARG A 95 -2.34 -18.20 -15.12
CA ARG A 95 -3.12 -19.23 -14.41
C ARG A 95 -4.60 -19.20 -14.80
N ASN A 96 -5.14 -18.01 -15.06
CA ASN A 96 -6.54 -17.75 -15.34
C ASN A 96 -6.83 -17.52 -16.84
N GLY A 97 -5.95 -18.02 -17.72
CA GLY A 97 -6.22 -18.16 -19.15
C GLY A 97 -5.35 -17.32 -20.08
N GLY A 98 -4.18 -16.87 -19.62
CA GLY A 98 -3.27 -16.01 -20.38
C GLY A 98 -3.96 -14.71 -20.79
N GLY A 99 -3.82 -14.32 -22.06
CA GLY A 99 -4.42 -13.09 -22.60
C GLY A 99 -5.95 -12.98 -22.43
N ALA A 100 -6.66 -14.08 -22.15
CA ALA A 100 -8.09 -14.04 -21.84
C ALA A 100 -8.39 -13.34 -20.50
N PHE A 101 -7.50 -13.43 -19.50
CA PHE A 101 -7.65 -12.81 -18.18
C PHE A 101 -7.72 -11.28 -18.23
N LEU A 102 -7.20 -10.66 -19.31
CA LEU A 102 -7.30 -9.22 -19.52
C LEU A 102 -8.75 -8.74 -19.67
N ILE A 103 -9.69 -9.61 -20.06
CA ILE A 103 -11.12 -9.30 -20.17
C ILE A 103 -11.76 -9.08 -18.78
N PRO A 104 -11.79 -10.07 -17.86
CA PRO A 104 -12.33 -9.85 -16.52
C PRO A 104 -11.52 -8.79 -15.75
N TYR A 105 -10.19 -8.70 -15.94
CA TYR A 105 -9.37 -7.66 -15.32
C TYR A 105 -9.77 -6.24 -15.75
N ALA A 106 -10.00 -6.01 -17.05
CA ALA A 106 -10.47 -4.71 -17.56
C ALA A 106 -11.91 -4.39 -17.14
N ILE A 107 -12.79 -5.40 -17.06
CA ILE A 107 -14.18 -5.25 -16.58
C ILE A 107 -14.19 -4.87 -15.09
N MET A 108 -13.36 -5.51 -14.27
CA MET A 108 -13.21 -5.20 -12.84
C MET A 108 -12.54 -3.83 -12.61
N LEU A 109 -11.56 -3.46 -13.43
CA LEU A 109 -11.02 -2.09 -13.43
C LEU A 109 -12.13 -1.07 -13.71
N PHE A 110 -12.96 -1.32 -14.72
CA PHE A 110 -14.00 -0.39 -15.13
C PHE A 110 -15.13 -0.27 -14.10
N PHE A 111 -15.79 -1.37 -13.70
CA PHE A 111 -16.99 -1.32 -12.85
C PHE A 111 -16.71 -1.34 -11.34
N ALA A 112 -15.45 -1.50 -10.90
CA ALA A 112 -15.11 -1.56 -9.48
C ALA A 112 -13.90 -0.71 -9.10
N GLY A 113 -12.76 -0.93 -9.75
CA GLY A 113 -11.49 -0.26 -9.42
C GLY A 113 -11.52 1.25 -9.62
N LEU A 114 -11.85 1.70 -10.84
CA LEU A 114 -11.94 3.12 -11.19
C LEU A 114 -12.97 3.88 -10.32
N PRO A 115 -14.23 3.40 -10.16
CA PRO A 115 -15.21 4.04 -9.29
C PRO A 115 -14.71 4.26 -7.86
N LEU A 116 -14.14 3.25 -7.21
CA LEU A 116 -13.69 3.38 -5.82
C LEU A 116 -12.43 4.25 -5.69
N PHE A 117 -11.48 4.16 -6.64
CA PHE A 117 -10.32 5.06 -6.66
C PHE A 117 -10.74 6.54 -6.74
N PHE A 118 -11.67 6.87 -7.65
CA PHE A 118 -12.17 8.25 -7.77
C PHE A 118 -13.03 8.69 -6.57
N LEU A 119 -13.71 7.75 -5.90
CA LEU A 119 -14.47 8.02 -4.68
C LEU A 119 -13.53 8.42 -3.53
N GLU A 120 -12.53 7.61 -3.20
CA GLU A 120 -11.56 7.93 -2.13
C GLU A 120 -10.81 9.23 -2.40
N VAL A 121 -10.29 9.41 -3.62
CA VAL A 121 -9.54 10.63 -3.98
C VAL A 121 -10.42 11.88 -3.88
N SER A 122 -11.69 11.79 -4.30
CA SER A 122 -12.63 12.91 -4.15
C SER A 122 -13.00 13.18 -2.70
N PHE A 123 -13.24 12.13 -1.90
CA PHE A 123 -13.62 12.23 -0.49
C PHE A 123 -12.48 12.82 0.37
N GLY A 124 -11.24 12.39 0.11
CA GLY A 124 -10.04 12.95 0.70
C GLY A 124 -9.82 14.41 0.35
N GLN A 125 -9.82 14.75 -0.96
CA GLN A 125 -9.58 16.13 -1.40
C GLN A 125 -10.66 17.11 -0.91
N TYR A 126 -11.94 16.73 -0.96
CA TYR A 126 -13.05 17.60 -0.54
C TYR A 126 -13.00 17.90 0.96
N SER A 127 -12.75 16.88 1.78
CA SER A 127 -12.70 17.03 3.23
C SER A 127 -11.40 17.69 3.72
N SER A 128 -10.30 17.45 3.01
CA SER A 128 -8.93 17.72 3.47
C SER A 128 -8.64 17.08 4.85
N LEU A 129 -9.15 15.86 5.05
CA LEU A 129 -9.01 15.07 6.29
C LEU A 129 -8.60 13.62 5.98
N GLY A 130 -7.85 12.99 6.89
CA GLY A 130 -7.53 11.56 6.86
C GLY A 130 -8.75 10.67 7.21
N PRO A 131 -8.70 9.36 6.93
CA PRO A 131 -9.88 8.49 6.84
C PRO A 131 -10.75 8.46 8.10
N ILE A 132 -10.16 8.38 9.31
CA ILE A 132 -10.91 8.40 10.57
C ILE A 132 -11.76 9.68 10.73
N THR A 133 -11.23 10.82 10.27
CA THR A 133 -11.83 12.14 10.50
C THR A 133 -12.72 12.58 9.33
N ALA A 134 -12.47 12.08 8.11
CA ALA A 134 -13.34 12.25 6.96
C ALA A 134 -14.75 11.66 7.20
N TRP A 135 -14.87 10.57 7.95
CA TRP A 135 -16.18 10.01 8.37
C TRP A 135 -17.03 10.91 9.29
N ARG A 136 -16.62 12.16 9.55
CA ARG A 136 -17.54 13.25 9.96
C ARG A 136 -18.73 13.44 9.00
N ALA A 137 -18.62 12.97 7.76
CA ALA A 137 -19.73 12.89 6.79
C ALA A 137 -20.88 11.95 7.22
N VAL A 138 -20.57 10.86 7.93
CA VAL A 138 -21.55 9.89 8.45
C VAL A 138 -20.99 9.28 9.75
N PRO A 139 -21.28 9.86 10.94
CA PRO A 139 -20.65 9.45 12.20
C PRO A 139 -20.78 7.96 12.55
N LEU A 140 -21.88 7.29 12.16
CA LEU A 140 -22.04 5.83 12.28
C LEU A 140 -20.83 5.07 11.67
N MET A 141 -20.40 5.51 10.50
CA MET A 141 -19.35 4.88 9.69
C MET A 141 -17.93 5.22 10.17
N LYS A 142 -17.74 6.07 11.18
CA LYS A 142 -16.40 6.44 11.70
C LYS A 142 -15.56 5.24 12.16
N GLY A 143 -16.19 4.12 12.52
CA GLY A 143 -15.50 2.86 12.79
C GLY A 143 -14.77 2.26 11.58
N LEU A 144 -15.23 2.53 10.36
CA LEU A 144 -14.59 2.07 9.12
C LEU A 144 -13.19 2.68 8.94
N GLY A 145 -13.04 3.97 9.21
CA GLY A 145 -11.72 4.63 9.22
C GLY A 145 -10.77 4.06 10.28
N VAL A 146 -11.28 3.61 11.42
CA VAL A 146 -10.47 2.94 12.46
C VAL A 146 -10.03 1.55 11.98
N CYS A 147 -10.93 0.80 11.36
CA CYS A 147 -10.64 -0.49 10.72
C CYS A 147 -9.56 -0.36 9.63
N GLN A 148 -9.68 0.61 8.72
CA GLN A 148 -8.69 0.91 7.69
C GLN A 148 -7.29 1.18 8.27
N ILE A 149 -7.18 1.94 9.36
CA ILE A 149 -5.88 2.22 10.01
C ILE A 149 -5.33 0.99 10.76
N ILE A 150 -6.18 0.12 11.31
CA ILE A 150 -5.72 -1.15 11.90
C ILE A 150 -5.13 -2.08 10.83
N VAL A 151 -5.78 -2.19 9.67
CA VAL A 151 -5.25 -2.97 8.54
C VAL A 151 -4.00 -2.31 7.95
N ALA A 152 -3.94 -0.97 7.84
CA ALA A 152 -2.72 -0.27 7.44
C ALA A 152 -1.54 -0.55 8.39
N CYS A 153 -1.77 -0.67 9.70
CA CYS A 153 -0.75 -1.13 10.65
C CYS A 153 -0.30 -2.57 10.37
N TYR A 154 -1.22 -3.51 10.06
CA TYR A 154 -0.86 -4.89 9.70
C TYR A 154 -0.02 -4.94 8.42
N VAL A 155 -0.45 -4.24 7.36
CA VAL A 155 0.28 -4.16 6.08
C VAL A 155 1.65 -3.52 6.28
N GLY A 156 1.72 -2.40 7.01
CA GLY A 156 2.98 -1.70 7.31
C GLY A 156 3.98 -2.53 8.13
N ILE A 157 3.55 -3.59 8.81
CA ILE A 157 4.46 -4.56 9.45
C ILE A 157 5.05 -5.52 8.41
N TYR A 158 4.22 -6.27 7.67
CA TYR A 158 4.74 -7.31 6.76
C TYR A 158 5.40 -6.75 5.51
N TYR A 159 4.98 -5.59 5.02
CA TYR A 159 5.57 -4.96 3.84
C TYR A 159 7.00 -4.44 4.13
N ASN A 160 7.29 -3.97 5.36
CA ASN A 160 8.67 -3.70 5.79
C ASN A 160 9.55 -4.97 5.88
N VAL A 161 8.97 -6.13 6.20
CA VAL A 161 9.70 -7.41 6.20
C VAL A 161 10.02 -7.85 4.77
N ILE A 162 9.11 -7.62 3.83
CA ILE A 162 9.37 -7.79 2.39
C ILE A 162 10.52 -6.86 1.94
N ILE A 163 10.47 -5.57 2.29
CA ILE A 163 11.56 -4.61 1.99
C ILE A 163 12.88 -5.10 2.61
N THR A 164 12.86 -5.60 3.85
CA THR A 164 14.03 -6.19 4.53
C THR A 164 14.68 -7.29 3.70
N TYR A 165 13.89 -8.22 3.14
CA TYR A 165 14.41 -9.25 2.25
C TYR A 165 14.98 -8.66 0.96
N THR A 166 14.33 -7.68 0.31
CA THR A 166 14.88 -7.03 -0.89
C THR A 166 16.22 -6.33 -0.62
N ILE A 167 16.37 -5.67 0.53
CA ILE A 167 17.62 -5.03 1.00
C ILE A 167 18.70 -6.08 1.24
N PHE A 168 18.36 -7.18 1.92
CA PHE A 168 19.28 -8.28 2.18
C PHE A 168 19.78 -8.93 0.88
N TYR A 169 18.89 -9.22 -0.07
CA TYR A 169 19.24 -9.75 -1.38
C TYR A 169 20.07 -8.77 -2.24
N PHE A 170 19.77 -7.47 -2.17
CA PHE A 170 20.54 -6.41 -2.83
C PHE A 170 21.98 -6.31 -2.30
N PHE A 171 22.17 -6.20 -0.99
CA PHE A 171 23.52 -6.19 -0.39
C PHE A 171 24.26 -7.51 -0.60
N THR A 172 23.56 -8.64 -0.58
CA THR A 172 24.13 -9.96 -0.91
C THR A 172 24.64 -10.02 -2.36
N SER A 173 23.91 -9.38 -3.29
CA SER A 173 24.28 -9.23 -4.70
C SER A 173 25.47 -8.30 -4.89
N ILE A 174 25.54 -7.17 -4.16
CA ILE A 174 26.74 -6.30 -4.13
C ILE A 174 27.95 -7.09 -3.60
N GLY A 175 27.76 -7.88 -2.54
CA GLY A 175 28.79 -8.79 -2.01
C GLY A 175 29.23 -9.88 -2.99
N ALA A 176 28.50 -10.14 -4.08
CA ALA A 176 28.92 -11.06 -5.14
C ALA A 176 29.95 -10.44 -6.10
N ILE A 177 30.03 -9.10 -6.20
CA ILE A 177 31.07 -8.40 -6.98
C ILE A 177 32.46 -8.79 -6.46
N PHE A 178 32.62 -8.87 -5.14
CA PHE A 178 33.89 -9.23 -4.49
C PHE A 178 34.10 -10.76 -4.36
N ARG A 179 33.02 -11.55 -4.34
CA ARG A 179 33.07 -13.02 -4.20
C ARG A 179 33.09 -13.77 -5.54
N GLY A 180 32.92 -13.07 -6.68
CA GLY A 180 32.86 -13.66 -8.02
C GLY A 180 31.56 -14.43 -8.36
N LYS A 181 30.81 -14.89 -7.36
CA LYS A 181 29.53 -15.62 -7.50
C LYS A 181 28.42 -15.05 -6.59
N LEU A 182 27.17 -15.15 -7.04
CA LEU A 182 25.99 -14.97 -6.18
C LEU A 182 25.83 -16.23 -5.29
N PRO A 183 25.36 -16.14 -4.03
CA PRO A 183 25.29 -17.32 -3.15
C PRO A 183 24.35 -18.42 -3.65
N TRP A 184 23.23 -18.06 -4.28
CA TRP A 184 22.29 -19.00 -4.91
C TRP A 184 22.75 -19.52 -6.30
N VAL A 185 24.03 -19.36 -6.64
CA VAL A 185 24.68 -19.99 -7.80
C VAL A 185 25.64 -21.06 -7.27
N GLY A 186 25.32 -22.33 -7.56
CA GLY A 186 26.14 -23.49 -7.18
C GLY A 186 25.72 -24.19 -5.88
N CYS A 187 26.39 -25.31 -5.59
CA CYS A 187 26.20 -26.13 -4.38
C CYS A 187 27.42 -26.06 -3.43
N ASP A 188 28.28 -25.05 -3.58
CA ASP A 188 29.56 -24.89 -2.88
C ASP A 188 29.50 -23.78 -1.82
N ASN A 189 28.58 -23.94 -0.87
CA ASN A 189 28.40 -23.13 0.34
C ASN A 189 28.04 -24.04 1.53
N ASP A 190 28.34 -23.60 2.75
CA ASP A 190 28.18 -24.37 4.00
C ASP A 190 26.72 -24.76 4.33
N TYR A 191 25.74 -24.13 3.67
CA TYR A 191 24.30 -24.36 3.83
C TYR A 191 23.68 -25.23 2.72
N ASN A 192 24.49 -25.76 1.81
CA ASN A 192 24.02 -26.71 0.79
C ASN A 192 23.89 -28.13 1.36
N THR A 193 22.89 -28.89 0.89
CA THR A 193 22.75 -30.33 1.22
C THR A 193 23.19 -31.22 0.05
N LEU A 194 23.49 -32.49 0.33
CA LEU A 194 23.93 -33.50 -0.66
C LEU A 194 22.92 -33.73 -1.81
N ASN A 195 21.66 -33.32 -1.61
CA ASN A 195 20.59 -33.35 -2.61
C ASN A 195 20.68 -32.22 -3.65
N CYS A 196 21.59 -31.25 -3.48
CA CYS A 196 21.74 -30.10 -4.38
C CYS A 196 22.24 -30.52 -5.78
N SER A 197 21.49 -30.19 -6.83
CA SER A 197 21.63 -30.88 -8.14
C SER A 197 22.78 -30.38 -9.03
N SER A 198 23.38 -29.21 -8.78
CA SER A 198 24.60 -28.85 -9.53
C SER A 198 25.79 -29.73 -9.11
N LEU A 199 25.81 -30.25 -7.88
CA LEU A 199 26.81 -31.22 -7.42
C LEU A 199 26.79 -32.49 -8.30
N PHE A 200 25.58 -32.94 -8.67
CA PHE A 200 25.37 -34.07 -9.59
C PHE A 200 25.81 -33.75 -11.02
N ASN A 201 25.37 -32.62 -11.59
CA ASN A 201 25.74 -32.21 -12.94
C ASN A 201 27.26 -31.99 -13.07
N GLU A 202 27.90 -31.41 -12.06
CA GLU A 202 29.35 -31.22 -11.99
C GLU A 202 30.09 -32.56 -11.88
N CYS A 203 29.59 -33.49 -11.06
CA CYS A 203 30.15 -34.85 -10.93
C CYS A 203 30.11 -35.62 -12.26
N ILE A 204 28.94 -35.68 -12.91
CA ILE A 204 28.74 -36.37 -14.18
C ILE A 204 29.59 -35.74 -15.29
N SER A 205 29.70 -34.40 -15.35
CA SER A 205 30.56 -33.73 -16.33
C SER A 205 32.07 -33.96 -16.13
N ARG A 206 32.49 -34.49 -14.97
CA ARG A 206 33.87 -34.92 -14.68
C ARG A 206 34.08 -36.44 -14.78
N ALA A 207 33.15 -37.17 -15.41
CA ALA A 207 33.17 -38.63 -15.47
C ALA A 207 33.28 -39.28 -14.08
N GLY A 208 32.42 -38.83 -13.16
CA GLY A 208 32.17 -39.44 -11.86
C GLY A 208 30.69 -39.70 -11.62
N ILE A 209 30.40 -40.52 -10.61
CA ILE A 209 29.05 -40.78 -10.10
C ILE A 209 28.96 -40.41 -8.62
N ILE A 210 27.75 -40.17 -8.14
CA ILE A 210 27.48 -39.98 -6.71
C ILE A 210 27.09 -41.33 -6.09
N THR A 211 27.85 -41.73 -5.07
CA THR A 211 27.62 -42.95 -4.28
C THR A 211 26.57 -42.73 -3.19
N ASP A 212 26.09 -43.80 -2.55
CA ASP A 212 25.16 -43.75 -1.41
C ASP A 212 25.69 -42.91 -0.22
N ASN A 213 27.01 -42.78 -0.06
CA ASN A 213 27.64 -41.91 0.93
C ASN A 213 27.60 -40.42 0.55
N GLY A 214 26.94 -40.05 -0.55
CA GLY A 214 26.78 -38.69 -1.05
C GLY A 214 28.04 -38.10 -1.71
N THR A 215 29.14 -38.84 -1.76
CA THR A 215 30.40 -38.39 -2.37
C THR A 215 30.39 -38.58 -3.88
N CYS A 216 30.91 -37.59 -4.61
CA CYS A 216 31.25 -37.76 -6.02
C CYS A 216 32.58 -38.52 -6.14
N VAL A 217 32.58 -39.65 -6.83
CA VAL A 217 33.75 -40.49 -7.09
C VAL A 217 33.95 -40.61 -8.60
N SER A 218 35.17 -40.40 -9.09
CA SER A 218 35.46 -40.61 -10.52
C SER A 218 35.42 -42.09 -10.86
N LEU A 219 34.88 -42.43 -12.02
CA LEU A 219 34.70 -43.80 -12.51
C LEU A 219 36.01 -44.59 -12.60
N LYS A 220 37.17 -43.90 -12.64
CA LYS A 220 38.51 -44.50 -12.62
C LYS A 220 38.96 -45.05 -11.26
N TYR A 221 38.23 -44.78 -10.19
CA TYR A 221 38.55 -45.21 -8.82
C TYR A 221 37.55 -46.23 -8.25
N LEU A 222 36.64 -46.74 -9.09
CA LEU A 222 35.64 -47.74 -8.74
C LEU A 222 35.95 -49.07 -9.43
N THR A 223 35.64 -50.17 -8.77
CA THR A 223 35.74 -51.54 -9.31
C THR A 223 34.55 -51.89 -10.21
N GLU A 224 34.67 -52.92 -11.04
CA GLU A 224 33.58 -53.37 -11.91
C GLU A 224 32.33 -53.79 -11.11
N ASP A 225 32.51 -54.39 -9.93
CA ASP A 225 31.43 -54.76 -9.02
C ASP A 225 30.68 -53.50 -8.53
N GLU A 226 31.39 -52.49 -8.02
CA GLU A 226 30.80 -51.21 -7.59
C GLU A 226 30.12 -50.47 -8.75
N LEU A 227 30.71 -50.48 -9.95
CA LEU A 227 30.11 -49.86 -11.14
C LEU A 227 28.79 -50.54 -11.55
N SER A 228 28.70 -51.87 -11.36
CA SER A 228 27.49 -52.64 -11.63
C SER A 228 26.32 -52.30 -10.69
N GLU A 229 26.61 -52.03 -9.41
CA GLU A 229 25.61 -51.66 -8.39
C GLU A 229 24.84 -50.39 -8.78
N TYR A 230 25.54 -49.41 -9.36
CA TYR A 230 24.95 -48.16 -9.86
C TYR A 230 24.43 -48.26 -11.32
N ASN A 231 24.37 -49.45 -11.93
CA ASN A 231 23.98 -49.67 -13.33
C ASN A 231 24.84 -48.87 -14.35
N VAL A 232 26.12 -48.66 -14.07
CA VAL A 232 27.07 -48.08 -15.04
C VAL A 232 27.69 -49.19 -15.87
N THR A 233 27.78 -49.01 -17.19
CA THR A 233 28.40 -49.98 -18.11
C THR A 233 29.54 -49.32 -18.86
N GLY A 234 30.69 -49.99 -19.01
CA GLY A 234 31.85 -49.43 -19.69
C GLY A 234 33.04 -50.39 -19.68
N ASN A 235 34.17 -49.95 -20.22
CA ASN A 235 35.39 -50.73 -20.30
C ASN A 235 36.53 -49.95 -19.60
N LEU A 236 37.16 -50.55 -18.58
CA LEU A 236 38.20 -49.90 -17.76
C LEU A 236 39.35 -49.33 -18.60
N ASP A 237 39.79 -50.07 -19.61
CA ASP A 237 40.96 -49.72 -20.45
C ASP A 237 40.72 -48.59 -21.46
N ASP A 238 39.45 -48.30 -21.82
CA ASP A 238 39.07 -47.33 -22.87
C ASP A 238 38.65 -45.95 -22.33
N GLU A 239 38.45 -45.84 -21.00
CA GLU A 239 37.80 -44.72 -20.30
C GLU A 239 36.38 -44.35 -20.81
N LYS A 240 35.76 -45.22 -21.63
CA LYS A 240 34.44 -45.00 -22.23
C LYS A 240 33.34 -45.62 -21.38
N TRP A 241 32.71 -44.77 -20.58
CA TRP A 241 31.62 -45.13 -19.69
C TRP A 241 30.26 -44.71 -20.26
N ASN A 242 29.33 -45.64 -20.32
CA ASN A 242 27.94 -45.39 -20.68
C ASN A 242 27.08 -45.18 -19.43
N LEU A 243 26.69 -43.92 -19.22
CA LEU A 243 25.90 -43.46 -18.08
C LEU A 243 24.38 -43.43 -18.34
N THR A 244 23.89 -43.89 -19.51
CA THR A 244 22.45 -43.81 -19.86
C THR A 244 21.53 -44.60 -18.93
N ALA A 245 22.07 -45.60 -18.21
CA ALA A 245 21.33 -46.44 -17.27
C ALA A 245 21.65 -46.14 -15.79
N TYR A 246 22.49 -45.15 -15.49
CA TYR A 246 22.99 -44.85 -14.14
C TYR A 246 21.83 -44.63 -13.14
N SER A 247 21.84 -45.43 -12.08
CA SER A 247 20.89 -45.38 -10.97
C SER A 247 21.40 -44.43 -9.88
N ASP A 248 21.11 -43.14 -10.04
CA ASP A 248 21.36 -42.11 -9.03
C ASP A 248 20.54 -42.36 -7.74
N PRO A 249 21.17 -42.65 -6.58
CA PRO A 249 20.46 -42.99 -5.33
C PRO A 249 19.56 -41.86 -4.82
N PHE A 250 19.93 -40.61 -5.12
CA PHE A 250 19.24 -39.42 -4.63
C PHE A 250 18.28 -38.84 -5.66
N ARG A 251 18.05 -39.48 -6.81
CA ARG A 251 17.36 -38.91 -7.98
C ARG A 251 16.02 -38.25 -7.67
N ALA A 252 15.20 -38.90 -6.83
CA ALA A 252 13.89 -38.38 -6.40
C ALA A 252 13.98 -37.27 -5.34
N ALA A 253 15.10 -37.16 -4.63
CA ALA A 253 15.37 -36.12 -3.65
C ALA A 253 16.15 -34.92 -4.22
N ARG A 254 16.73 -35.03 -5.43
CA ARG A 254 17.58 -33.98 -6.03
C ARG A 254 16.80 -32.72 -6.35
N LYS A 255 17.39 -31.58 -6.00
CA LYS A 255 16.76 -30.26 -6.08
C LYS A 255 17.74 -29.22 -6.62
N SER A 256 17.27 -28.33 -7.50
CA SER A 256 18.07 -27.24 -8.08
C SER A 256 18.72 -26.38 -6.98
N PRO A 257 19.94 -25.84 -7.20
CA PRO A 257 20.55 -24.85 -6.30
C PRO A 257 19.68 -23.61 -5.99
N SER A 258 18.58 -23.44 -6.71
CA SER A 258 17.64 -22.33 -6.60
C SER A 258 16.18 -22.78 -6.46
N SER A 259 15.92 -24.06 -6.15
CA SER A 259 14.54 -24.56 -5.90
C SER A 259 14.15 -24.47 -4.43
N TRP A 260 12.85 -24.31 -4.18
CA TRP A 260 12.27 -23.95 -2.87
C TRP A 260 11.82 -25.13 -2.00
N ALA A 261 11.55 -26.29 -2.59
CA ALA A 261 10.78 -27.32 -1.92
C ALA A 261 11.47 -27.90 -0.67
N TYR A 262 10.78 -27.83 0.48
CA TYR A 262 10.95 -28.80 1.57
C TYR A 262 10.77 -30.24 1.04
N PRO A 263 11.29 -31.29 1.71
CA PRO A 263 10.97 -32.66 1.33
C PRO A 263 9.45 -32.85 1.24
N ASP A 264 8.97 -33.28 0.08
CA ASP A 264 7.63 -33.84 -0.05
C ASP A 264 7.45 -34.96 0.98
N LYS A 265 6.20 -35.22 1.36
CA LYS A 265 5.84 -36.22 2.38
C LYS A 265 6.42 -37.59 2.02
N MET A 266 7.60 -37.88 2.52
CA MET A 266 8.28 -39.16 2.37
C MET A 266 7.49 -40.18 3.20
N THR A 267 6.49 -40.80 2.58
CA THR A 267 5.73 -41.89 3.17
C THR A 267 6.71 -42.96 3.64
N PRO A 268 6.74 -43.33 4.93
CA PRO A 268 7.72 -44.29 5.46
C PRO A 268 7.35 -45.71 5.04
N GLN A 269 7.58 -46.03 3.78
CA GLN A 269 7.35 -47.36 3.19
C GLN A 269 8.54 -47.71 2.30
N LEU A 270 9.16 -48.86 2.58
CA LEU A 270 10.28 -49.47 1.85
C LEU A 270 11.55 -48.58 1.88
N PHE A 271 12.57 -48.87 2.67
CA PHE A 271 13.21 -50.18 2.81
C PHE A 271 13.29 -50.71 4.23
N MET A 272 12.90 -51.97 4.43
CA MET A 272 13.06 -52.68 5.70
C MET A 272 13.47 -54.14 5.45
N SER A 273 14.75 -54.35 5.11
CA SER A 273 15.35 -55.69 4.96
C SER A 273 16.86 -55.68 5.25
N SER A 274 17.31 -56.65 6.05
CA SER A 274 18.69 -57.15 6.15
C SER A 274 19.86 -56.16 6.36
N SER A 275 20.05 -55.74 7.62
CA SER A 275 21.30 -55.94 8.38
C SER A 275 22.67 -55.57 7.76
N LEU A 276 23.13 -54.34 8.03
CA LEU A 276 24.55 -54.05 8.31
C LEU A 276 24.65 -53.09 9.53
N PRO A 277 25.71 -53.18 10.37
CA PRO A 277 25.85 -52.36 11.58
C PRO A 277 26.80 -51.16 11.37
N PHE A 278 26.25 -49.98 11.09
CA PHE A 278 27.00 -48.72 11.18
C PHE A 278 26.21 -47.60 11.88
N GLU A 279 26.96 -46.64 12.41
CA GLU A 279 26.50 -45.68 13.41
C GLU A 279 25.64 -44.56 12.80
N LYS A 280 24.42 -44.36 13.33
CA LYS A 280 23.45 -43.40 12.76
C LYS A 280 23.78 -41.96 13.13
N ILE A 281 24.52 -41.27 12.27
CA ILE A 281 24.47 -39.80 12.21
C ILE A 281 23.18 -39.40 11.49
N SER A 282 22.12 -39.10 12.24
CA SER A 282 20.87 -38.57 11.69
C SER A 282 21.02 -37.09 11.31
N ILE A 283 21.53 -36.83 10.10
CA ILE A 283 21.61 -35.48 9.53
C ILE A 283 20.19 -34.96 9.27
N PRO A 284 19.79 -33.77 9.77
CA PRO A 284 18.47 -33.22 9.50
C PRO A 284 18.33 -32.81 8.03
N ILE A 285 17.15 -33.06 7.44
CA ILE A 285 16.84 -32.68 6.05
C ILE A 285 16.51 -31.19 6.00
N ILE A 286 17.56 -30.37 5.94
CA ILE A 286 17.48 -28.91 5.78
C ILE A 286 16.98 -28.58 4.35
N PRO A 287 16.10 -27.57 4.17
CA PRO A 287 15.58 -27.16 2.87
C PRO A 287 16.67 -26.56 1.98
N VAL A 288 16.33 -26.32 0.72
CA VAL A 288 17.31 -26.01 -0.32
C VAL A 288 17.59 -24.51 -0.39
N ASN A 289 18.85 -24.17 -0.13
CA ASN A 289 19.60 -22.99 -0.56
C ASN A 289 18.96 -21.62 -0.30
N ILE A 290 17.94 -21.22 -1.06
CA ILE A 290 17.29 -19.91 -0.95
C ILE A 290 16.56 -19.76 0.40
N VAL A 291 15.99 -20.84 0.89
CA VAL A 291 15.41 -20.93 2.24
C VAL A 291 16.50 -20.78 3.32
N ALA A 292 17.68 -21.36 3.10
CA ALA A 292 18.82 -21.28 4.02
C ALA A 292 19.58 -19.94 3.94
N VAL A 293 19.53 -19.23 2.81
CA VAL A 293 20.01 -17.85 2.64
C VAL A 293 19.21 -16.87 3.52
N LEU A 294 17.93 -17.13 3.74
CA LEU A 294 17.09 -16.41 4.71
C LEU A 294 17.08 -17.05 6.12
N GLN A 295 17.64 -18.26 6.27
CA GLN A 295 17.62 -19.10 7.47
C GLN A 295 16.20 -19.41 7.97
N GLU A 296 15.25 -19.67 7.06
CA GLU A 296 13.85 -19.93 7.40
C GLU A 296 13.65 -21.27 8.14
N ALA A 297 12.64 -21.34 9.00
CA ALA A 297 12.36 -22.47 9.88
C ALA A 297 11.53 -23.60 9.21
N PRO A 298 11.69 -24.88 9.64
CA PRO A 298 10.93 -26.02 9.12
C PRO A 298 9.42 -25.96 9.28
N SER A 299 8.94 -25.28 10.31
CA SER A 299 7.53 -24.99 10.50
C SER A 299 7.35 -23.74 11.35
N MET A 300 6.14 -23.19 11.35
CA MET A 300 5.78 -22.10 12.26
C MET A 300 5.77 -22.52 13.75
N ASN A 301 5.76 -23.83 14.05
CA ASN A 301 5.85 -24.34 15.44
C ASN A 301 7.29 -24.36 15.97
N ASP A 302 8.28 -24.44 15.08
CA ASP A 302 9.69 -24.38 15.46
C ASP A 302 10.01 -22.94 15.87
N GLY A 303 10.23 -22.71 17.16
CA GLY A 303 10.43 -21.39 17.75
C GLY A 303 11.64 -20.67 17.18
N GLY A 304 11.43 -19.95 16.08
CA GLY A 304 12.48 -19.31 15.31
C GLY A 304 13.25 -18.24 16.09
N GLY A 305 14.53 -18.09 15.78
CA GLY A 305 15.40 -17.08 16.36
C GLY A 305 15.53 -15.79 15.53
N ILE A 306 16.44 -14.93 16.01
CA ILE A 306 16.82 -13.68 15.35
C ILE A 306 17.95 -13.95 14.36
N VAL A 307 17.82 -13.45 13.13
CA VAL A 307 18.85 -13.52 12.07
C VAL A 307 19.45 -12.13 11.95
N TRP A 308 20.56 -11.88 12.65
CA TRP A 308 21.12 -10.52 12.84
C TRP A 308 21.39 -9.74 11.54
N GLN A 309 21.63 -10.43 10.42
CA GLN A 309 21.72 -9.81 9.09
C GLN A 309 20.37 -9.23 8.62
N LEU A 310 19.26 -9.94 8.85
CA LEU A 310 17.91 -9.47 8.58
C LEU A 310 17.47 -8.38 9.56
N ALA A 311 17.83 -8.49 10.85
CA ALA A 311 17.62 -7.41 11.82
C ALA A 311 18.33 -6.11 11.41
N LEU A 312 19.55 -6.19 10.87
CA LEU A 312 20.26 -5.05 10.32
C LEU A 312 19.56 -4.49 9.06
N CYS A 313 19.11 -5.35 8.15
CA CYS A 313 18.40 -4.92 6.94
C CYS A 313 17.03 -4.27 7.25
N LEU A 314 16.34 -4.75 8.29
CA LEU A 314 15.09 -4.17 8.80
C LEU A 314 15.31 -2.81 9.47
N MET A 315 16.40 -2.67 10.24
CA MET A 315 16.83 -1.37 10.76
C MET A 315 17.13 -0.39 9.62
N VAL A 316 17.80 -0.84 8.55
CA VAL A 316 18.07 -0.01 7.36
C VAL A 316 16.77 0.37 6.63
N ALA A 317 15.82 -0.55 6.48
CA ALA A 317 14.49 -0.24 5.91
C ALA A 317 13.79 0.88 6.69
N TRP A 318 13.71 0.75 8.02
CA TRP A 318 13.12 1.76 8.90
C TRP A 318 13.85 3.10 8.87
N ILE A 319 15.19 3.11 8.78
CA ILE A 319 15.99 4.33 8.63
C ILE A 319 15.67 5.05 7.31
N ILE A 320 15.53 4.31 6.20
CA ILE A 320 15.15 4.89 4.91
C ILE A 320 13.73 5.48 4.98
N VAL A 321 12.76 4.71 5.47
CA VAL A 321 11.36 5.16 5.63
C VAL A 321 11.28 6.41 6.52
N PHE A 322 12.01 6.45 7.63
CA PHE A 322 12.10 7.62 8.51
C PHE A 322 12.65 8.86 7.79
N PHE A 323 13.78 8.74 7.08
CA PHE A 323 14.36 9.90 6.40
C PHE A 323 13.53 10.38 5.20
N CYS A 324 12.85 9.47 4.48
CA CYS A 324 11.96 9.84 3.39
C CYS A 324 10.70 10.58 3.90
N LEU A 325 10.20 10.24 5.11
CA LEU A 325 9.00 10.83 5.73
C LEU A 325 9.28 11.95 6.75
N ILE A 326 10.55 12.38 6.92
CA ILE A 326 10.95 13.31 8.00
C ILE A 326 10.30 14.71 7.94
N LYS A 327 9.65 15.06 6.81
CA LYS A 327 8.78 16.25 6.63
C LYS A 327 7.44 15.89 5.96
N GLY A 328 6.95 14.66 6.18
CA GLY A 328 5.77 14.10 5.52
C GLY A 328 5.80 14.24 4.00
N ILE A 329 4.62 14.51 3.41
CA ILE A 329 4.42 14.79 1.97
C ILE A 329 5.42 15.75 1.31
N LYS A 330 5.97 16.75 2.02
CA LYS A 330 6.94 17.71 1.44
C LYS A 330 8.32 17.08 1.18
N SER A 331 8.61 15.94 1.83
CA SER A 331 9.82 15.13 1.63
C SER A 331 9.56 13.93 0.73
N SER A 332 8.57 13.09 1.07
CA SER A 332 8.25 11.89 0.27
C SER A 332 7.84 12.25 -1.16
N GLY A 333 7.07 13.32 -1.34
CA GLY A 333 6.70 13.88 -2.65
C GLY A 333 7.87 14.33 -3.53
N LYS A 334 9.10 14.37 -3.01
CA LYS A 334 10.34 14.56 -3.78
C LYS A 334 11.14 13.27 -3.97
N VAL A 335 11.07 12.32 -3.02
CA VAL A 335 11.67 10.99 -3.15
C VAL A 335 11.02 10.18 -4.28
N VAL A 336 9.68 10.25 -4.40
CA VAL A 336 8.89 9.53 -5.43
C VAL A 336 9.29 9.87 -6.87
N TYR A 337 9.94 11.01 -7.13
CA TYR A 337 10.50 11.30 -8.45
C TYR A 337 11.57 10.30 -8.87
N PHE A 338 12.33 9.74 -7.91
CA PHE A 338 13.25 8.64 -8.17
C PHE A 338 12.56 7.29 -7.97
N THR A 339 11.98 7.05 -6.80
CA THR A 339 11.47 5.71 -6.42
C THR A 339 10.31 5.23 -7.27
N ALA A 340 9.43 6.12 -7.75
CA ALA A 340 8.31 5.72 -8.61
C ALA A 340 8.71 5.63 -10.10
N THR A 341 9.79 6.29 -10.54
CA THR A 341 10.20 6.30 -11.97
C THR A 341 11.30 5.29 -12.29
N PHE A 342 12.22 5.04 -11.35
CA PHE A 342 13.32 4.10 -11.53
C PHE A 342 12.87 2.66 -11.85
N PRO A 343 11.78 2.12 -11.26
CA PRO A 343 11.24 0.81 -11.66
C PRO A 343 10.93 0.69 -13.15
N TYR A 344 10.42 1.74 -13.80
CA TYR A 344 10.13 1.71 -15.24
C TYR A 344 11.42 1.63 -16.07
N VAL A 345 12.49 2.30 -15.63
CA VAL A 345 13.82 2.22 -16.26
C VAL A 345 14.36 0.79 -16.15
N VAL A 346 14.27 0.17 -14.97
CA VAL A 346 14.72 -1.22 -14.77
C VAL A 346 13.85 -2.21 -15.53
N LEU A 347 12.52 -2.10 -15.49
CA LEU A 347 11.61 -2.96 -16.25
C LEU A 347 11.88 -2.87 -17.76
N PHE A 348 12.18 -1.69 -18.31
CA PHE A 348 12.54 -1.53 -19.72
C PHE A 348 13.89 -2.18 -20.07
N ILE A 349 14.91 -2.01 -19.22
CA ILE A 349 16.22 -2.69 -19.36
C ILE A 349 16.05 -4.21 -19.28
N LEU A 350 15.27 -4.71 -18.32
CA LEU A 350 14.98 -6.12 -18.14
C LEU A 350 14.11 -6.69 -19.28
N LEU A 351 13.22 -5.89 -19.89
CA LEU A 351 12.48 -6.30 -21.09
C LEU A 351 13.44 -6.54 -22.26
N ILE A 352 14.31 -5.57 -22.56
CA ILE A 352 15.32 -5.70 -23.63
C ILE A 352 16.21 -6.91 -23.34
N ARG A 353 16.61 -7.12 -22.09
CA ARG A 353 17.43 -8.28 -21.71
C ARG A 353 16.67 -9.60 -21.87
N GLY A 354 15.42 -9.63 -21.44
CA GLY A 354 14.55 -10.80 -21.48
C GLY A 354 14.22 -11.25 -22.91
N VAL A 355 13.79 -10.35 -23.79
CA VAL A 355 13.46 -10.69 -25.19
C VAL A 355 14.68 -11.05 -26.04
N THR A 356 15.91 -10.80 -25.56
CA THR A 356 17.16 -11.20 -26.22
C THR A 356 17.75 -12.51 -25.67
N LEU A 357 17.06 -13.20 -24.75
CA LEU A 357 17.43 -14.54 -24.30
C LEU A 357 16.80 -15.63 -25.18
N PRO A 358 17.46 -16.79 -25.37
CA PRO A 358 16.83 -17.95 -26.01
C PRO A 358 15.62 -18.41 -25.19
N GLY A 359 14.61 -19.00 -25.84
CA GLY A 359 13.41 -19.49 -25.17
C GLY A 359 12.41 -18.44 -24.67
N ALA A 360 12.78 -17.15 -24.60
CA ALA A 360 11.91 -16.08 -24.10
C ALA A 360 10.52 -16.02 -24.79
N ILE A 361 10.45 -16.37 -26.08
CA ILE A 361 9.19 -16.45 -26.83
C ILE A 361 8.24 -17.55 -26.34
N ARG A 362 8.74 -18.62 -25.70
CA ARG A 362 7.89 -19.66 -25.06
C ARG A 362 7.09 -19.04 -23.92
N GLY A 363 7.76 -18.37 -22.99
CA GLY A 363 7.12 -17.72 -21.85
C GLY A 363 6.20 -16.56 -22.27
N ILE A 364 6.61 -15.71 -23.22
CA ILE A 364 5.74 -14.64 -23.74
C ILE A 364 4.47 -15.23 -24.37
N ARG A 365 4.56 -16.31 -25.16
CA ARG A 365 3.39 -17.01 -25.71
C ARG A 365 2.50 -17.58 -24.60
N PHE A 366 3.09 -18.18 -23.57
CA PHE A 366 2.38 -18.74 -22.43
C PHE A 366 1.57 -17.68 -21.65
N TYR A 367 2.09 -16.45 -21.59
CA TYR A 367 1.42 -15.28 -21.01
C TYR A 367 0.30 -14.70 -21.91
N VAL A 368 0.53 -14.53 -23.21
CA VAL A 368 -0.41 -13.80 -24.09
C VAL A 368 -1.45 -14.66 -24.81
N ILE A 369 -1.26 -15.97 -24.97
CA ILE A 369 -2.22 -16.83 -25.68
C ILE A 369 -3.53 -16.94 -24.86
N PRO A 370 -4.69 -16.55 -25.39
CA PRO A 370 -5.95 -16.56 -24.65
C PRO A 370 -6.57 -17.96 -24.63
N LYS A 371 -6.87 -18.46 -23.43
CA LYS A 371 -7.62 -19.72 -23.18
C LYS A 371 -9.04 -19.37 -22.75
N PHE A 372 -9.90 -19.04 -23.71
CA PHE A 372 -11.26 -18.53 -23.44
C PHE A 372 -12.15 -19.46 -22.61
N GLU A 373 -11.87 -20.77 -22.64
CA GLU A 373 -12.49 -21.79 -21.76
C GLU A 373 -12.39 -21.45 -20.27
N ARG A 374 -11.36 -20.72 -19.83
CA ARG A 374 -11.22 -20.29 -18.43
C ARG A 374 -12.20 -19.18 -18.04
N LEU A 375 -12.84 -18.48 -18.98
CA LEU A 375 -13.79 -17.41 -18.65
C LEU A 375 -15.13 -17.91 -18.10
N SER A 376 -15.44 -19.21 -18.23
CA SER A 376 -16.61 -19.83 -17.56
C SER A 376 -16.35 -20.27 -16.12
N ASP A 377 -15.11 -20.18 -15.65
CA ASP A 377 -14.73 -20.48 -14.26
C ASP A 377 -14.92 -19.21 -13.39
N PRO A 378 -15.78 -19.24 -12.34
CA PRO A 378 -15.99 -18.08 -11.47
C PRO A 378 -14.73 -17.61 -10.73
N GLN A 379 -13.75 -18.50 -10.46
CA GLN A 379 -12.49 -18.12 -9.82
C GLN A 379 -11.71 -17.10 -10.66
N VAL A 380 -11.75 -17.21 -12.00
CA VAL A 380 -11.08 -16.26 -12.90
C VAL A 380 -11.63 -14.83 -12.76
N TRP A 381 -12.90 -14.67 -12.38
CA TRP A 381 -13.51 -13.37 -12.10
C TRP A 381 -13.22 -12.89 -10.67
N LEU A 382 -13.16 -13.80 -9.69
CA LEU A 382 -12.74 -13.52 -8.33
C LEU A 382 -11.30 -12.99 -8.25
N ASP A 383 -10.35 -13.71 -8.85
CA ASP A 383 -8.94 -13.30 -8.90
C ASP A 383 -8.76 -11.96 -9.63
N ALA A 384 -9.52 -11.72 -10.70
CA ALA A 384 -9.51 -10.44 -11.41
C ALA A 384 -10.00 -9.28 -10.52
N ALA A 385 -11.04 -9.50 -9.72
CA ALA A 385 -11.55 -8.51 -8.77
C ALA A 385 -10.52 -8.24 -7.66
N ILE A 386 -10.07 -9.28 -6.96
CA ILE A 386 -9.09 -9.19 -5.87
C ILE A 386 -7.81 -8.50 -6.34
N GLN A 387 -7.28 -8.86 -7.52
CA GLN A 387 -6.08 -8.23 -8.08
C GLN A 387 -6.27 -6.74 -8.41
N ILE A 388 -7.48 -6.31 -8.80
CA ILE A 388 -7.77 -4.88 -9.01
C ILE A 388 -7.75 -4.11 -7.69
N PHE A 389 -8.38 -4.62 -6.63
CA PHE A 389 -8.40 -3.93 -5.33
C PHE A 389 -7.02 -3.84 -4.68
N TYR A 390 -6.30 -4.97 -4.62
CA TYR A 390 -4.93 -5.00 -4.11
C TYR A 390 -3.95 -4.15 -4.93
N SER A 391 -4.11 -4.06 -6.25
CA SER A 391 -3.19 -3.30 -7.11
C SER A 391 -3.54 -1.81 -7.18
N LEU A 392 -4.74 -1.39 -6.80
CA LEU A 392 -5.11 0.03 -6.70
C LEU A 392 -5.00 0.58 -5.27
N SER A 393 -4.83 -0.28 -4.27
CA SER A 393 -4.89 0.04 -2.83
C SER A 393 -6.17 0.77 -2.39
N ALA A 394 -7.26 0.58 -3.14
CA ALA A 394 -8.53 1.28 -2.96
C ALA A 394 -9.36 0.69 -1.81
N ALA A 395 -10.15 1.54 -1.16
CA ALA A 395 -10.85 1.33 0.11
C ALA A 395 -9.93 1.11 1.34
N GLY A 396 -8.63 1.44 1.22
CA GLY A 396 -7.65 1.35 2.31
C GLY A 396 -7.46 2.64 3.12
N GLY A 397 -8.13 3.74 2.77
CA GLY A 397 -7.94 5.06 3.37
C GLY A 397 -6.65 5.78 2.93
N GLY A 398 -5.69 5.08 2.32
CA GLY A 398 -4.43 5.67 1.87
C GLY A 398 -4.61 6.66 0.73
N LEU A 399 -5.51 6.39 -0.22
CA LEU A 399 -5.87 7.34 -1.28
C LEU A 399 -6.59 8.56 -0.70
N THR A 400 -7.50 8.33 0.25
CA THR A 400 -8.16 9.40 1.02
C THR A 400 -7.12 10.30 1.72
N THR A 401 -6.11 9.72 2.37
CA THR A 401 -5.00 10.48 2.97
C THR A 401 -4.18 11.26 1.94
N LEU A 402 -3.68 10.62 0.88
CA LEU A 402 -2.84 11.30 -0.12
C LEU A 402 -3.60 12.44 -0.81
N ALA A 403 -4.89 12.25 -1.10
CA ALA A 403 -5.73 13.29 -1.69
C ALA A 403 -6.09 14.41 -0.70
N SER A 404 -6.10 14.15 0.61
CA SER A 404 -6.39 15.17 1.64
C SER A 404 -5.38 16.33 1.71
N TYR A 405 -4.24 16.20 1.03
CA TYR A 405 -3.21 17.24 0.88
C TYR A 405 -3.28 17.96 -0.48
N ASN A 406 -4.19 17.58 -1.38
CA ASN A 406 -4.41 18.34 -2.61
C ASN A 406 -4.99 19.72 -2.32
N LYS A 407 -4.79 20.63 -3.28
CA LYS A 407 -5.56 21.88 -3.35
C LYS A 407 -7.00 21.55 -3.68
N PHE A 408 -7.95 22.26 -3.08
CA PHE A 408 -9.39 21.98 -3.20
C PHE A 408 -9.86 21.92 -4.67
N LYS A 409 -9.30 22.79 -5.52
CA LYS A 409 -9.58 22.89 -6.96
C LYS A 409 -8.71 22.01 -7.87
N ASN A 410 -7.98 21.02 -7.35
CA ASN A 410 -7.23 20.10 -8.20
C ASN A 410 -8.16 19.16 -8.99
N ASN A 411 -7.76 18.76 -10.19
CA ASN A 411 -8.54 17.88 -11.07
C ASN A 411 -8.39 16.40 -10.66
N ALA A 412 -8.98 16.06 -9.50
CA ALA A 412 -9.07 14.70 -8.96
C ALA A 412 -9.61 13.67 -9.98
N TYR A 413 -10.51 14.09 -10.87
CA TYR A 413 -11.11 13.24 -11.90
C TYR A 413 -10.08 12.72 -12.90
N PHE A 414 -9.29 13.61 -13.51
CA PHE A 414 -8.26 13.20 -14.46
C PHE A 414 -7.14 12.41 -13.78
N ASP A 415 -6.77 12.80 -12.55
CA ASP A 415 -5.68 12.16 -11.82
C ASP A 415 -6.02 10.71 -11.43
N SER A 416 -7.27 10.48 -11.01
CA SER A 416 -7.80 9.14 -10.70
C SER A 416 -7.80 8.23 -11.94
N LEU A 417 -8.26 8.75 -13.08
CA LEU A 417 -8.22 8.02 -14.36
C LEU A 417 -6.77 7.69 -14.77
N PHE A 418 -5.87 8.66 -14.70
CA PHE A 418 -4.47 8.48 -15.10
C PHE A 418 -3.76 7.44 -14.23
N VAL A 419 -3.80 7.58 -12.90
CA VAL A 419 -3.06 6.68 -11.99
C VAL A 419 -3.57 5.25 -12.08
N ALA A 420 -4.90 5.03 -12.07
CA ALA A 420 -5.46 3.69 -12.12
C ALA A 420 -5.19 2.97 -13.45
N ILE A 421 -5.26 3.69 -14.59
CA ILE A 421 -4.91 3.13 -15.90
C ILE A 421 -3.39 2.85 -15.99
N ALA A 422 -2.54 3.79 -15.57
CA ALA A 422 -1.10 3.62 -15.57
C ALA A 422 -0.65 2.42 -14.72
N ASN A 423 -1.25 2.24 -13.54
CA ASN A 423 -1.05 1.08 -12.69
C ASN A 423 -1.32 -0.25 -13.42
N CYS A 424 -2.49 -0.37 -14.04
CA CYS A 424 -2.88 -1.58 -14.78
C CYS A 424 -2.01 -1.83 -16.02
N CYS A 425 -1.64 -0.79 -16.76
CA CYS A 425 -0.68 -0.89 -17.87
C CYS A 425 0.70 -1.36 -17.38
N THR A 426 1.13 -0.94 -16.19
CA THR A 426 2.42 -1.35 -15.60
C THR A 426 2.42 -2.82 -15.20
N SER A 427 1.32 -3.33 -14.65
CA SER A 427 1.14 -4.76 -14.39
C SER A 427 1.25 -5.59 -15.68
N VAL A 428 0.59 -5.15 -16.75
CA VAL A 428 0.65 -5.82 -18.07
C VAL A 428 2.07 -5.78 -18.65
N PHE A 429 2.77 -4.65 -18.52
CA PHE A 429 4.16 -4.48 -18.97
C PHE A 429 5.14 -5.35 -18.17
N ALA A 430 5.04 -5.38 -16.85
CA ALA A 430 5.85 -6.23 -15.98
C ALA A 430 5.64 -7.72 -16.30
N GLY A 431 4.43 -8.13 -16.70
CA GLY A 431 4.18 -9.49 -17.17
C GLY A 431 5.02 -9.90 -18.38
N PHE A 432 5.22 -9.01 -19.36
CA PHE A 432 6.14 -9.29 -20.48
C PHE A 432 7.60 -9.43 -20.02
N VAL A 433 8.05 -8.59 -19.08
CA VAL A 433 9.39 -8.69 -18.49
C VAL A 433 9.59 -10.06 -17.83
N ILE A 434 8.70 -10.40 -16.88
CA ILE A 434 8.79 -11.63 -16.09
C ILE A 434 8.69 -12.88 -16.98
N PHE A 435 7.71 -12.97 -17.88
CA PHE A 435 7.56 -14.16 -18.72
C PHE A 435 8.64 -14.30 -19.80
N SER A 436 9.26 -13.22 -20.28
CA SER A 436 10.42 -13.33 -21.16
C SER A 436 11.63 -13.98 -20.44
N VAL A 437 11.82 -13.64 -19.15
CA VAL A 437 12.86 -14.22 -18.29
C VAL A 437 12.55 -15.67 -17.89
N ILE A 438 11.30 -15.99 -17.56
CA ILE A 438 10.90 -17.36 -17.20
C ILE A 438 10.95 -18.31 -18.42
N GLY A 439 10.58 -17.82 -19.61
CA GLY A 439 10.70 -18.59 -20.85
C GLY A 439 12.14 -19.02 -21.16
N PHE A 440 13.12 -18.18 -20.80
CA PHE A 440 14.54 -18.54 -20.84
C PHE A 440 14.94 -19.59 -19.79
N MET A 441 14.40 -19.52 -18.58
CA MET A 441 14.66 -20.55 -17.55
C MET A 441 14.09 -21.91 -17.99
N ALA A 442 12.86 -21.95 -18.49
CA ALA A 442 12.23 -23.17 -19.00
C ALA A 442 13.07 -23.85 -20.09
N GLU A 443 13.52 -23.07 -21.09
CA GLU A 443 14.42 -23.53 -22.16
C GLU A 443 15.77 -24.04 -21.60
N THR A 444 16.38 -23.31 -20.66
CA THR A 444 17.69 -23.65 -20.07
C THR A 444 17.65 -24.89 -19.17
N LEU A 445 16.52 -25.13 -18.49
CA LEU A 445 16.32 -26.30 -17.64
C LEU A 445 15.70 -27.50 -18.37
N GLY A 446 15.33 -27.37 -19.64
CA GLY A 446 14.64 -28.41 -20.40
C GLY A 446 13.24 -28.73 -19.85
N LYS A 447 12.57 -27.74 -19.26
CA LYS A 447 11.26 -27.87 -18.58
C LYS A 447 10.15 -27.15 -19.35
N GLU A 448 8.89 -27.44 -19.02
CA GLU A 448 7.78 -26.59 -19.43
C GLU A 448 7.74 -25.30 -18.61
N VAL A 449 7.05 -24.28 -19.14
CA VAL A 449 6.91 -22.98 -18.46
C VAL A 449 6.12 -23.12 -17.15
N ASP A 450 5.17 -24.06 -17.09
CA ASP A 450 4.37 -24.36 -15.89
C ASP A 450 5.26 -24.79 -14.70
N ASP A 451 6.26 -25.66 -14.95
CA ASP A 451 7.16 -26.25 -13.95
C ASP A 451 8.16 -25.27 -13.28
N VAL A 452 8.18 -24.01 -13.73
CA VAL A 452 9.13 -22.96 -13.32
C VAL A 452 8.45 -21.64 -12.95
N VAL A 453 7.11 -21.58 -13.00
CA VAL A 453 6.33 -20.42 -12.53
C VAL A 453 5.91 -20.64 -11.08
N ASP A 454 6.07 -19.61 -10.27
CA ASP A 454 5.72 -19.55 -8.85
C ASP A 454 4.88 -18.27 -8.59
N GLN A 455 4.31 -18.11 -7.39
CA GLN A 455 3.45 -16.97 -7.03
C GLN A 455 4.10 -16.07 -5.97
N GLY A 456 3.97 -14.75 -6.12
CA GLY A 456 4.24 -13.77 -5.06
C GLY A 456 5.67 -13.84 -4.51
N PHE A 457 5.79 -14.22 -3.23
CA PHE A 457 7.08 -14.32 -2.54
C PHE A 457 8.05 -15.29 -3.24
N GLY A 458 7.57 -16.48 -3.61
CA GLY A 458 8.36 -17.48 -4.31
C GLY A 458 8.82 -16.99 -5.70
N LEU A 459 7.93 -16.31 -6.44
CA LEU A 459 8.26 -15.77 -7.75
C LEU A 459 9.44 -14.78 -7.73
N ALA A 460 9.49 -13.90 -6.73
CA ALA A 460 10.49 -12.83 -6.67
C ALA A 460 11.76 -13.16 -5.87
N PHE A 461 11.68 -14.04 -4.87
CA PHE A 461 12.84 -14.43 -4.05
C PHE A 461 13.41 -15.81 -4.41
N VAL A 462 12.66 -16.66 -5.13
CA VAL A 462 13.11 -17.97 -5.60
C VAL A 462 13.26 -17.99 -7.13
N ALA A 463 12.16 -17.87 -7.88
CA ALA A 463 12.15 -18.16 -9.31
C ALA A 463 12.87 -17.08 -10.15
N TYR A 464 12.73 -15.79 -9.85
CA TYR A 464 13.46 -14.76 -10.57
C TYR A 464 14.99 -14.80 -10.28
N PRO A 465 15.46 -14.97 -9.03
CA PRO A 465 16.88 -15.17 -8.74
C PRO A 465 17.45 -16.45 -9.35
N ALA A 466 16.65 -17.52 -9.45
CA ALA A 466 16.98 -18.72 -10.22
C ALA A 466 17.19 -18.41 -11.71
N ALA A 467 16.30 -17.65 -12.34
CA ALA A 467 16.43 -17.30 -13.75
C ALA A 467 17.68 -16.43 -14.00
N VAL A 468 17.95 -15.47 -13.11
CA VAL A 468 19.14 -14.62 -13.15
C VAL A 468 20.44 -15.42 -13.00
N ALA A 469 20.45 -16.49 -12.19
CA ALA A 469 21.61 -17.37 -12.01
C ALA A 469 22.11 -18.01 -13.32
N HIS A 470 21.23 -18.20 -14.31
CA HIS A 470 21.57 -18.75 -15.62
C HIS A 470 21.97 -17.68 -16.68
N MET A 471 21.81 -16.38 -16.40
CA MET A 471 22.13 -15.32 -17.35
C MET A 471 23.61 -14.92 -17.30
N PRO A 472 24.32 -14.74 -18.45
CA PRO A 472 25.61 -14.07 -18.42
C PRO A 472 25.46 -12.64 -17.87
N GLY A 473 26.36 -12.27 -16.94
CA GLY A 473 26.27 -11.03 -16.17
C GLY A 473 25.38 -11.11 -14.92
N THR A 474 25.07 -12.32 -14.40
CA THR A 474 24.23 -12.61 -13.22
C THR A 474 24.12 -11.48 -12.18
N VAL A 475 25.27 -11.00 -11.66
CA VAL A 475 25.38 -9.99 -10.59
C VAL A 475 24.71 -8.66 -10.96
N LEU A 476 24.86 -8.19 -12.21
CA LEU A 476 24.25 -6.93 -12.67
C LEU A 476 22.72 -7.03 -12.65
N TRP A 477 22.17 -8.12 -13.17
CA TRP A 477 20.73 -8.34 -13.25
C TRP A 477 20.11 -8.52 -11.86
N ALA A 478 20.81 -9.19 -10.93
CA ALA A 478 20.41 -9.30 -9.54
C ALA A 478 20.36 -7.94 -8.83
N ILE A 479 21.43 -7.13 -8.94
CA ILE A 479 21.50 -5.80 -8.32
C ILE A 479 20.38 -4.88 -8.85
N LEU A 480 20.18 -4.82 -10.17
CA LEU A 480 19.12 -4.02 -10.78
C LEU A 480 17.73 -4.46 -10.33
N PHE A 481 17.44 -5.77 -10.36
CA PHE A 481 16.15 -6.31 -9.97
C PHE A 481 15.82 -6.07 -8.49
N PHE A 482 16.73 -6.40 -7.58
CA PHE A 482 16.47 -6.19 -6.16
C PHE A 482 16.40 -4.71 -5.78
N PHE A 483 17.15 -3.83 -6.45
CA PHE A 483 17.01 -2.38 -6.25
C PHE A 483 15.68 -1.82 -6.78
N MET A 484 15.17 -2.36 -7.89
CA MET A 484 13.79 -2.12 -8.35
C MET A 484 12.76 -2.58 -7.30
N LEU A 485 12.92 -3.78 -6.71
CA LEU A 485 11.99 -4.23 -5.67
C LEU A 485 12.06 -3.37 -4.39
N ILE A 486 13.25 -2.89 -4.00
CA ILE A 486 13.39 -1.92 -2.89
C ILE A 486 12.59 -0.65 -3.20
N THR A 487 12.73 -0.08 -4.39
CA THR A 487 12.03 1.16 -4.77
C THR A 487 10.51 1.00 -4.85
N LEU A 488 10.02 -0.12 -5.43
CA LEU A 488 8.60 -0.48 -5.44
C LEU A 488 8.01 -0.75 -4.04
N GLY A 489 8.79 -1.33 -3.12
CA GLY A 489 8.37 -1.53 -1.74
C GLY A 489 8.33 -0.22 -0.93
N LEU A 490 9.32 0.66 -1.13
CA LEU A 490 9.43 1.91 -0.39
C LEU A 490 8.25 2.86 -0.65
N ASP A 491 7.81 3.03 -1.90
CA ASP A 491 6.73 3.99 -2.21
C ASP A 491 5.38 3.59 -1.60
N SER A 492 4.99 2.31 -1.68
CA SER A 492 3.76 1.86 -1.03
C SER A 492 3.90 1.96 0.50
N GLN A 493 5.08 1.68 1.05
CA GLN A 493 5.36 1.86 2.48
C GLN A 493 5.27 3.33 2.93
N PHE A 494 5.73 4.29 2.13
CA PHE A 494 5.59 5.72 2.44
C PHE A 494 4.12 6.11 2.58
N ALA A 495 3.27 5.71 1.64
CA ALA A 495 1.84 6.00 1.67
C ALA A 495 1.11 5.29 2.83
N ILE A 496 1.47 4.03 3.14
CA ILE A 496 0.93 3.29 4.30
C ILE A 496 1.25 4.02 5.62
N MET A 497 2.49 4.48 5.80
CA MET A 497 2.86 5.18 7.03
C MET A 497 2.24 6.58 7.11
N GLU A 498 2.23 7.35 6.01
CA GLU A 498 1.56 8.65 5.98
C GLU A 498 0.07 8.50 6.33
N ASN A 499 -0.62 7.46 5.82
CA ASN A 499 -2.01 7.16 6.19
C ASN A 499 -2.24 7.02 7.70
N ILE A 500 -1.36 6.27 8.39
CA ILE A 500 -1.40 6.09 9.85
C ILE A 500 -1.10 7.42 10.56
N ILE A 501 -0.08 8.15 10.11
CA ILE A 501 0.34 9.44 10.70
C ILE A 501 -0.78 10.47 10.59
N THR A 502 -1.30 10.71 9.38
CA THR A 502 -2.33 11.72 9.10
C THR A 502 -3.62 11.44 9.85
N ALA A 503 -4.08 10.19 9.88
CA ALA A 503 -5.31 9.82 10.57
C ALA A 503 -5.24 10.06 12.10
N LEU A 504 -4.04 9.95 12.70
CA LEU A 504 -3.82 10.21 14.13
C LEU A 504 -3.65 11.71 14.42
N VAL A 505 -2.91 12.44 13.56
CA VAL A 505 -2.77 13.90 13.66
C VAL A 505 -4.14 14.60 13.56
N ASP A 506 -5.00 14.16 12.63
CA ASP A 506 -6.34 14.74 12.42
C ASP A 506 -7.36 14.38 13.50
N GLN A 507 -7.12 13.29 14.24
CA GLN A 507 -7.98 12.83 15.34
C GLN A 507 -7.54 13.40 16.70
N TYR A 508 -6.24 13.70 16.91
CA TYR A 508 -5.69 14.21 18.17
C TYR A 508 -4.85 15.51 18.00
N PRO A 509 -5.34 16.55 17.29
CA PRO A 509 -4.53 17.72 16.94
C PRO A 509 -4.03 18.51 18.16
N THR A 510 -4.83 18.63 19.22
CA THR A 510 -4.43 19.36 20.44
C THR A 510 -3.27 18.72 21.20
N VAL A 511 -3.09 17.41 21.09
CA VAL A 511 -1.98 16.70 21.76
C VAL A 511 -0.73 16.70 20.87
N LEU A 512 -0.91 16.53 19.55
CA LEU A 512 0.18 16.33 18.61
C LEU A 512 0.73 17.64 18.02
N THR A 513 -0.10 18.67 17.82
CA THR A 513 0.33 19.97 17.30
C THR A 513 1.00 20.85 18.36
N THR A 514 0.60 20.77 19.63
CA THR A 514 1.34 21.46 20.72
C THR A 514 2.78 20.95 20.86
N GLN A 515 3.05 19.67 20.53
CA GLN A 515 4.41 19.15 20.42
C GLN A 515 5.18 19.76 19.23
N LYS A 516 4.52 20.07 18.10
CA LYS A 516 5.15 20.85 17.01
C LYS A 516 5.55 22.24 17.48
N GLU A 517 4.68 23.00 18.16
CA GLU A 517 5.00 24.37 18.59
C GLU A 517 6.21 24.45 19.52
N VAL A 518 6.33 23.51 20.47
CA VAL A 518 7.47 23.42 21.41
C VAL A 518 8.79 23.14 20.67
N LEU A 519 8.76 22.38 19.58
CA LEU A 519 9.93 22.06 18.76
C LEU A 519 10.27 23.14 17.72
N VAL A 520 9.28 23.75 17.08
CA VAL A 520 9.46 24.89 16.15
C VAL A 520 10.10 26.07 16.87
N ARG A 521 9.74 26.32 18.15
CA ARG A 521 10.43 27.29 19.03
C ARG A 521 11.91 26.99 19.30
N ARG A 522 12.43 25.82 18.91
CA ARG A 522 13.81 25.39 19.16
C ARG A 522 14.67 25.27 17.90
N ASN A 523 14.28 25.95 16.81
CA ASN A 523 14.98 26.07 15.52
C ASN A 523 15.29 24.75 14.77
N LEU A 524 14.79 23.60 15.24
CA LEU A 524 14.80 22.36 14.47
C LEU A 524 13.51 22.26 13.66
N HIS A 525 13.58 22.53 12.35
CA HIS A 525 12.52 22.18 11.39
C HIS A 525 12.50 20.67 11.14
N ILE A 526 12.09 19.92 12.16
CA ILE A 526 11.82 18.48 12.14
C ILE A 526 10.43 18.28 12.75
N ASP A 527 9.53 17.61 12.03
CA ASP A 527 8.20 17.23 12.51
C ASP A 527 8.30 16.05 13.52
N VAL A 528 8.97 16.29 14.65
CA VAL A 528 9.29 15.28 15.66
C VAL A 528 8.09 14.51 16.25
N PRO A 529 6.83 15.00 16.28
CA PRO A 529 5.70 14.12 16.62
C PRO A 529 5.60 12.90 15.71
N VAL A 530 5.89 13.06 14.42
CA VAL A 530 5.93 11.97 13.41
C VAL A 530 7.12 11.05 13.69
N GLY A 531 8.32 11.61 13.82
CA GLY A 531 9.54 10.81 14.06
C GLY A 531 9.52 10.03 15.38
N SER A 532 8.99 10.64 16.44
CA SER A 532 8.79 10.02 17.74
C SER A 532 7.73 8.91 17.68
N TYR A 533 6.59 9.16 17.01
CA TYR A 533 5.54 8.16 16.86
C TYR A 533 5.96 6.97 15.99
N LEU A 534 6.65 7.21 14.87
CA LEU A 534 7.25 6.16 14.05
C LEU A 534 8.23 5.30 14.86
N CYS A 535 9.13 5.93 15.62
CA CYS A 535 10.06 5.23 16.51
C CYS A 535 9.33 4.45 17.62
N HIS A 536 8.25 5.00 18.18
CA HIS A 536 7.47 4.37 19.25
C HIS A 536 6.65 3.17 18.73
N GLN A 537 6.11 3.23 17.51
CA GLN A 537 5.50 2.06 16.85
C GLN A 537 6.57 1.01 16.52
N ALA A 538 7.72 1.45 16.00
CA ALA A 538 8.93 0.65 15.80
C ALA A 538 9.68 0.28 17.12
N LEU A 539 8.99 0.34 18.26
CA LEU A 539 9.48 -0.17 19.56
C LEU A 539 8.41 -0.99 20.27
N ASN A 540 7.12 -0.64 20.17
CA ASN A 540 6.03 -1.32 20.87
C ASN A 540 5.39 -2.47 20.07
N PHE A 541 5.37 -2.42 18.72
CA PHE A 541 4.90 -3.53 17.88
C PHE A 541 6.03 -4.51 17.46
N PHE A 542 7.28 -4.20 17.80
CA PHE A 542 8.48 -4.97 17.43
C PHE A 542 8.62 -6.41 17.99
N PRO A 543 8.18 -6.76 19.22
CA PRO A 543 8.63 -8.00 19.86
C PRO A 543 8.45 -9.31 19.07
N PRO A 544 7.32 -9.59 18.41
CA PRO A 544 7.13 -10.88 17.72
C PRO A 544 8.05 -11.07 16.52
N PHE A 545 8.19 -10.03 15.68
CA PHE A 545 8.89 -10.12 14.39
C PHE A 545 10.41 -10.00 14.50
N PHE A 546 10.91 -9.32 15.53
CA PHE A 546 12.35 -9.32 15.82
C PHE A 546 12.80 -10.64 16.44
N ALA A 547 11.98 -11.26 17.29
CA ALA A 547 12.33 -12.52 17.95
C ALA A 547 12.38 -13.71 16.99
N HIS A 548 11.48 -13.78 15.99
CA HIS A 548 11.26 -14.97 15.15
C HIS A 548 11.48 -14.70 13.65
N GLN A 549 12.61 -14.12 13.28
CA GLN A 549 12.90 -13.80 11.87
C GLN A 549 12.97 -15.04 10.98
N GLN A 550 13.33 -16.20 11.56
CA GLN A 550 13.30 -17.49 10.87
C GLN A 550 11.88 -17.97 10.52
N THR A 551 10.81 -17.52 11.19
CA THR A 551 9.43 -17.79 10.77
C THR A 551 8.81 -16.61 10.01
N GLY A 552 9.64 -15.66 9.54
CA GLY A 552 9.18 -14.41 8.94
C GLY A 552 8.27 -14.57 7.72
N GLY A 553 8.56 -15.51 6.80
CA GLY A 553 7.71 -15.77 5.64
C GLY A 553 6.33 -16.33 6.01
N TYR A 554 6.27 -17.25 6.98
CA TYR A 554 5.01 -17.75 7.54
C TYR A 554 4.17 -16.60 8.12
N TRP A 555 4.77 -15.67 8.86
CA TRP A 555 4.06 -14.50 9.39
C TRP A 555 3.63 -13.54 8.28
N VAL A 556 4.46 -13.25 7.28
CA VAL A 556 4.13 -12.39 6.14
C VAL A 556 2.90 -12.94 5.39
N SER A 557 2.90 -14.23 5.06
CA SER A 557 1.79 -14.88 4.34
C SER A 557 0.50 -14.95 5.19
N LEU A 558 0.61 -15.22 6.50
CA LEU A 558 -0.54 -15.22 7.40
C LEU A 558 -1.18 -13.83 7.50
N LEU A 559 -0.37 -12.78 7.56
CA LEU A 559 -0.82 -11.39 7.64
C LEU A 559 -1.46 -10.88 6.34
N ASP A 560 -0.89 -11.19 5.17
CA ASP A 560 -1.49 -10.82 3.88
C ASP A 560 -2.83 -11.53 3.65
N SER A 561 -2.89 -12.82 3.98
CA SER A 561 -4.08 -13.67 3.80
C SER A 561 -5.24 -13.27 4.71
N TYR A 562 -5.03 -13.20 6.03
CA TYR A 562 -6.11 -12.93 6.99
C TYR A 562 -6.33 -11.43 7.25
N GLY A 563 -5.29 -10.60 7.14
CA GLY A 563 -5.36 -9.18 7.50
C GLY A 563 -5.96 -8.29 6.43
N ALA A 564 -5.67 -8.56 5.14
CA ALA A 564 -6.03 -7.68 4.03
C ALA A 564 -7.08 -8.27 3.06
N SER A 565 -7.03 -9.56 2.70
CA SER A 565 -7.78 -10.08 1.55
C SER A 565 -9.30 -9.87 1.62
N PHE A 566 -9.93 -10.21 2.75
CA PHE A 566 -11.36 -10.00 2.97
C PHE A 566 -11.72 -8.57 3.37
N THR A 567 -10.84 -7.92 4.13
CA THR A 567 -11.16 -6.66 4.84
C THR A 567 -11.35 -5.52 3.86
N TYR A 568 -10.48 -5.40 2.85
CA TYR A 568 -10.61 -4.40 1.78
C TYR A 568 -11.90 -4.56 0.97
N LEU A 569 -12.37 -5.79 0.70
CA LEU A 569 -13.65 -6.02 0.00
C LEU A 569 -14.86 -5.60 0.86
N VAL A 570 -14.82 -5.87 2.17
CA VAL A 570 -15.84 -5.38 3.12
C VAL A 570 -15.82 -3.85 3.18
N TYR A 571 -14.63 -3.23 3.23
CA TYR A 571 -14.50 -1.77 3.22
C TYR A 571 -15.06 -1.17 1.93
N ALA A 572 -14.73 -1.71 0.76
CA ALA A 572 -15.24 -1.26 -0.54
C ALA A 572 -16.78 -1.21 -0.61
N VAL A 573 -17.48 -2.23 -0.08
CA VAL A 573 -18.94 -2.23 0.01
C VAL A 573 -19.43 -1.15 0.98
N LEU A 574 -18.82 -1.06 2.17
CA LEU A 574 -19.22 -0.13 3.22
C LEU A 574 -18.94 1.34 2.86
N GLU A 575 -17.89 1.66 2.09
CA GLU A 575 -17.63 3.00 1.57
C GLU A 575 -18.68 3.41 0.54
N CYS A 576 -19.02 2.52 -0.42
CA CYS A 576 -20.10 2.76 -1.37
C CYS A 576 -21.45 3.00 -0.65
N VAL A 577 -21.79 2.20 0.37
CA VAL A 577 -23.01 2.40 1.16
C VAL A 577 -22.95 3.70 1.98
N GLY A 578 -21.83 3.97 2.64
CA GLY A 578 -21.63 5.18 3.46
C GLY A 578 -21.75 6.47 2.65
N ILE A 579 -21.08 6.55 1.49
CA ILE A 579 -21.07 7.78 0.67
C ILE A 579 -22.29 7.87 -0.25
N ALA A 580 -22.61 6.79 -0.99
CA ALA A 580 -23.64 6.88 -2.03
C ALA A 580 -25.08 6.78 -1.47
N TRP A 581 -25.29 6.06 -0.36
CA TRP A 581 -26.62 5.84 0.22
C TRP A 581 -26.86 6.65 1.51
N MET A 582 -25.94 6.61 2.48
CA MET A 582 -26.16 7.28 3.78
C MET A 582 -25.91 8.79 3.72
N TYR A 583 -24.71 9.20 3.30
CA TYR A 583 -24.41 10.60 3.03
C TYR A 583 -25.25 11.13 1.85
N GLY A 584 -25.34 10.31 0.80
CA GLY A 584 -26.24 10.44 -0.33
C GLY A 584 -25.52 10.93 -1.59
N ALA A 585 -25.57 10.14 -2.66
CA ALA A 585 -24.83 10.40 -3.90
C ALA A 585 -25.06 11.79 -4.50
N ARG A 586 -26.26 12.38 -4.34
CA ARG A 586 -26.53 13.77 -4.80
C ARG A 586 -25.71 14.82 -4.05
N ARG A 587 -25.39 14.61 -2.76
CA ARG A 587 -24.44 15.48 -2.03
C ARG A 587 -23.04 15.29 -2.59
N PHE A 588 -22.58 14.04 -2.71
CA PHE A 588 -21.22 13.73 -3.15
C PHE A 588 -20.92 14.19 -4.59
N VAL A 589 -21.90 14.11 -5.49
CA VAL A 589 -21.83 14.71 -6.83
C VAL A 589 -21.67 16.24 -6.76
N ASN A 590 -22.35 16.89 -5.82
CA ASN A 590 -22.18 18.33 -5.58
C ASN A 590 -20.84 18.67 -4.91
N ASP A 591 -20.34 17.84 -4.00
CA ASP A 591 -18.99 17.97 -3.42
C ASP A 591 -17.91 17.94 -4.52
N ILE A 592 -18.02 16.98 -5.44
CA ILE A 592 -17.14 16.88 -6.62
C ILE A 592 -17.30 18.09 -7.54
N ARG A 593 -18.53 18.54 -7.80
CA ARG A 593 -18.83 19.77 -8.57
C ARG A 593 -18.12 21.00 -7.97
N CYS A 594 -18.02 21.09 -6.64
CA CYS A 594 -17.27 22.15 -5.96
C CYS A 594 -15.76 22.12 -6.26
N MET A 595 -15.18 20.94 -6.51
CA MET A 595 -13.75 20.78 -6.80
C MET A 595 -13.41 20.92 -8.28
N VAL A 596 -14.08 20.16 -9.16
CA VAL A 596 -13.73 20.08 -10.61
C VAL A 596 -14.57 21.00 -11.51
N GLY A 597 -15.71 21.49 -11.02
CA GLY A 597 -16.61 22.39 -11.75
C GLY A 597 -17.63 21.70 -12.66
N ASP A 598 -18.71 22.43 -12.97
CA ASP A 598 -19.92 21.93 -13.64
C ASP A 598 -19.64 21.25 -14.98
N ARG A 599 -18.68 21.77 -15.77
CA ARG A 599 -18.26 21.24 -17.08
C ARG A 599 -17.97 19.73 -17.07
N TRP A 600 -17.46 19.18 -15.97
CA TRP A 600 -17.17 17.75 -15.87
C TRP A 600 -18.34 16.95 -15.29
N VAL A 601 -19.13 17.55 -14.38
CA VAL A 601 -20.22 16.89 -13.66
C VAL A 601 -21.51 16.83 -14.49
N ASP A 602 -21.75 17.81 -15.35
CA ASP A 602 -22.93 17.88 -16.23
C ASP A 602 -22.76 17.04 -17.51
N ALA A 603 -21.54 16.55 -17.77
CA ALA A 603 -21.27 15.70 -18.93
C ALA A 603 -22.01 14.36 -18.79
N MET A 604 -22.61 13.86 -19.87
CA MET A 604 -23.38 12.60 -19.86
C MET A 604 -22.57 11.40 -19.33
N VAL A 605 -21.25 11.38 -19.55
CA VAL A 605 -20.32 10.35 -19.04
C VAL A 605 -20.26 10.35 -17.52
N PHE A 606 -20.52 11.47 -16.84
CA PHE A 606 -20.41 11.58 -15.39
C PHE A 606 -21.53 10.82 -14.65
N TYR A 607 -22.70 10.60 -15.26
CA TYR A 607 -23.78 9.79 -14.67
C TYR A 607 -23.38 8.33 -14.41
N TRP A 608 -22.29 7.86 -15.04
CA TRP A 608 -21.72 6.54 -14.81
C TRP A 608 -21.16 6.38 -13.38
N TRP A 609 -20.58 7.41 -12.76
CA TRP A 609 -19.97 7.27 -11.43
C TRP A 609 -21.01 7.06 -10.32
N PRO A 610 -22.09 7.85 -10.21
CA PRO A 610 -23.16 7.58 -9.23
C PRO A 610 -23.86 6.24 -9.47
N LEU A 611 -24.02 5.81 -10.72
CA LEU A 611 -24.58 4.49 -11.04
C LEU A 611 -23.69 3.34 -10.51
N ASN A 612 -22.36 3.50 -10.63
CA ASN A 612 -21.41 2.55 -10.05
C ASN A 612 -21.45 2.58 -8.52
N TRP A 613 -21.30 3.75 -7.89
CA TRP A 613 -21.28 3.89 -6.43
C TRP A 613 -22.58 3.47 -5.74
N CYS A 614 -23.74 3.75 -6.34
CA CYS A 614 -25.02 3.31 -5.79
C CYS A 614 -25.29 1.82 -6.01
N CYS A 615 -24.97 1.27 -7.19
CA CYS A 615 -25.49 -0.03 -7.62
C CYS A 615 -24.41 -1.00 -8.09
N ILE A 616 -23.67 -0.68 -9.16
CA ILE A 616 -22.85 -1.68 -9.85
C ILE A 616 -21.67 -2.12 -8.98
N THR A 617 -20.89 -1.18 -8.44
CA THR A 617 -19.71 -1.48 -7.62
C THR A 617 -20.05 -2.21 -6.32
N PRO A 618 -20.97 -1.74 -5.44
CA PRO A 618 -21.29 -2.48 -4.21
C PRO A 618 -21.96 -3.82 -4.49
N GLY A 619 -22.76 -3.95 -5.56
CA GLY A 619 -23.35 -5.23 -5.96
C GLY A 619 -22.30 -6.24 -6.42
N LEU A 620 -21.37 -5.80 -7.28
CA LEU A 620 -20.25 -6.60 -7.76
C LEU A 620 -19.30 -7.01 -6.62
N MET A 621 -19.01 -6.09 -5.69
CA MET A 621 -18.18 -6.40 -4.50
C MET A 621 -18.88 -7.34 -3.52
N THR A 622 -20.20 -7.22 -3.34
CA THR A 622 -20.97 -8.17 -2.53
C THR A 622 -20.94 -9.57 -3.16
N PHE A 623 -21.06 -9.69 -4.48
CA PHE A 623 -20.96 -10.96 -5.21
C PHE A 623 -19.56 -11.58 -5.07
N VAL A 624 -18.50 -10.80 -5.30
CA VAL A 624 -17.10 -11.22 -5.15
C VAL A 624 -16.81 -11.69 -3.72
N LEU A 625 -17.24 -10.92 -2.71
CA LEU A 625 -17.09 -11.26 -1.30
C LEU A 625 -17.85 -12.54 -0.91
N MET A 626 -19.09 -12.71 -1.40
CA MET A 626 -19.87 -13.94 -1.17
C MET A 626 -19.17 -15.17 -1.74
N PHE A 627 -18.74 -15.10 -3.00
CA PHE A 627 -18.05 -16.23 -3.64
C PHE A 627 -16.72 -16.56 -2.93
N ASN A 628 -15.95 -15.55 -2.53
CA ASN A 628 -14.72 -15.72 -1.75
C ASN A 628 -14.94 -16.36 -0.38
N PHE A 629 -16.10 -16.12 0.25
CA PHE A 629 -16.47 -16.73 1.53
C PHE A 629 -16.93 -18.19 1.39
N PHE A 630 -17.57 -18.56 0.28
CA PHE A 630 -17.98 -19.95 0.02
C PHE A 630 -16.79 -20.86 -0.33
N ASP A 631 -15.84 -20.37 -1.13
CA ASP A 631 -14.63 -21.11 -1.55
C ASP A 631 -13.43 -20.90 -0.60
N TRP A 632 -13.64 -20.42 0.63
CA TRP A 632 -12.55 -20.15 1.57
C TRP A 632 -11.93 -21.43 2.15
N SER A 633 -10.70 -21.71 1.73
CA SER A 633 -9.76 -22.59 2.43
C SER A 633 -8.84 -21.77 3.35
N ASN A 634 -8.44 -22.33 4.51
CA ASN A 634 -7.32 -21.76 5.26
C ASN A 634 -6.08 -21.62 4.33
N PRO A 635 -5.28 -20.56 4.44
CA PRO A 635 -4.06 -20.41 3.63
C PRO A 635 -3.04 -21.49 3.99
N GLU A 636 -2.08 -21.72 3.09
CA GLU A 636 -0.91 -22.57 3.31
C GLU A 636 0.36 -21.83 2.86
N TYR A 637 1.47 -22.06 3.55
CA TYR A 637 2.80 -21.53 3.19
C TYR A 637 3.85 -22.51 3.71
N ASN A 638 4.62 -23.10 2.80
CA ASN A 638 5.48 -24.27 3.07
C ASN A 638 4.76 -25.45 3.76
N GLY A 639 3.42 -25.50 3.68
CA GLY A 639 2.55 -26.49 4.32
C GLY A 639 1.35 -25.85 5.05
N PRO A 640 0.50 -26.68 5.67
CA PRO A 640 -0.67 -26.22 6.43
C PRO A 640 -0.26 -25.53 7.74
N TYR A 641 -0.84 -24.37 8.01
CA TYR A 641 -0.60 -23.65 9.28
C TYR A 641 -1.12 -24.43 10.49
N PRO A 642 -0.41 -24.36 11.65
CA PRO A 642 -0.90 -24.94 12.89
C PRO A 642 -2.19 -24.24 13.36
N THR A 643 -3.02 -24.96 14.12
CA THR A 643 -4.34 -24.48 14.56
C THR A 643 -4.31 -23.16 15.34
N TRP A 644 -3.25 -22.92 16.12
CA TRP A 644 -3.07 -21.66 16.85
C TRP A 644 -2.79 -20.47 15.91
N ALA A 645 -2.06 -20.68 14.81
CA ALA A 645 -1.76 -19.62 13.84
C ALA A 645 -3.01 -19.24 13.04
N ASN A 646 -3.80 -20.24 12.61
CA ASN A 646 -5.11 -20.00 12.02
C ASN A 646 -6.05 -19.26 12.99
N ALA A 647 -6.05 -19.62 14.29
CA ALA A 647 -6.84 -18.92 15.30
C ALA A 647 -6.41 -17.45 15.50
N ILE A 648 -5.11 -17.15 15.41
CA ILE A 648 -4.61 -15.76 15.36
C ILE A 648 -5.10 -15.07 14.08
N GLY A 649 -5.04 -15.71 12.92
CA GLY A 649 -5.57 -15.19 11.66
C GLY A 649 -7.04 -14.78 11.74
N TYR A 650 -7.91 -15.67 12.24
CA TYR A 650 -9.32 -15.36 12.47
C TYR A 650 -9.53 -14.24 13.51
N LEU A 651 -8.73 -14.18 14.58
CA LEU A 651 -8.77 -13.09 15.55
C LEU A 651 -8.39 -11.74 14.91
N MET A 652 -7.36 -11.71 14.07
CA MET A 652 -6.92 -10.51 13.35
C MET A 652 -7.99 -10.02 12.36
N PHE A 653 -8.61 -10.93 11.61
CA PHE A 653 -9.74 -10.61 10.73
C PHE A 653 -10.91 -10.00 11.51
N MET A 654 -11.27 -10.57 12.66
CA MET A 654 -12.32 -10.01 13.52
C MET A 654 -11.94 -8.63 14.09
N LEU A 655 -10.69 -8.44 14.54
CA LEU A 655 -10.19 -7.15 15.04
C LEU A 655 -10.19 -6.06 13.96
N ALA A 656 -9.95 -6.44 12.69
CA ALA A 656 -10.01 -5.54 11.54
C ALA A 656 -11.45 -5.11 11.16
N LEU A 657 -12.50 -5.75 11.69
CA LEU A 657 -13.91 -5.39 11.41
C LEU A 657 -14.70 -4.89 12.64
N ILE A 658 -14.33 -5.30 13.85
CA ILE A 658 -15.13 -5.08 15.07
C ILE A 658 -15.33 -3.59 15.44
N TRP A 659 -14.45 -2.70 14.97
CA TRP A 659 -14.57 -1.26 15.27
C TRP A 659 -15.72 -0.56 14.53
N ILE A 660 -16.23 -1.14 13.44
CA ILE A 660 -17.45 -0.66 12.76
C ILE A 660 -18.67 -0.70 13.72
N PRO A 661 -19.11 -1.86 14.24
CA PRO A 661 -20.22 -1.91 15.20
C PRO A 661 -19.89 -1.26 16.55
N ILE A 662 -18.65 -1.36 17.06
CA ILE A 662 -18.28 -0.69 18.33
C ILE A 662 -18.43 0.83 18.22
N ASN A 663 -17.91 1.46 17.16
CA ASN A 663 -18.11 2.91 16.96
C ASN A 663 -19.59 3.24 16.75
N ALA A 664 -20.31 2.47 15.93
CA ALA A 664 -21.74 2.72 15.69
C ALA A 664 -22.55 2.78 17.00
N ILE A 665 -22.31 1.83 17.92
CA ILE A 665 -22.91 1.79 19.26
C ILE A 665 -22.42 2.98 20.11
N TYR A 666 -21.13 3.28 20.11
CA TYR A 666 -20.54 4.39 20.87
C TYR A 666 -21.13 5.76 20.47
N GLN A 667 -21.23 6.05 19.17
CA GLN A 667 -21.86 7.28 18.67
C GLN A 667 -23.36 7.34 19.04
N PHE A 668 -24.09 6.23 18.95
CA PHE A 668 -25.50 6.17 19.36
C PHE A 668 -25.70 6.36 20.87
N ILE A 669 -24.74 5.94 21.70
CA ILE A 669 -24.78 6.13 23.16
C ILE A 669 -24.53 7.60 23.53
N ILE A 670 -23.60 8.27 22.83
CA ILE A 670 -23.20 9.66 23.11
C ILE A 670 -24.15 10.69 22.51
N ALA A 671 -24.80 10.42 21.38
CA ALA A 671 -25.73 11.37 20.77
C ALA A 671 -26.85 11.79 21.74
N ASP A 672 -27.18 13.08 21.79
CA ASP A 672 -28.24 13.58 22.66
C ASP A 672 -29.65 13.32 22.09
N GLY A 673 -30.64 13.34 22.99
CA GLY A 673 -32.07 13.24 22.66
C GLY A 673 -32.61 11.81 22.54
N ASP A 674 -33.84 11.72 22.02
CA ASP A 674 -34.60 10.47 21.88
C ASP A 674 -33.99 9.49 20.87
N LEU A 675 -34.38 8.22 20.91
CA LEU A 675 -33.87 7.15 20.00
C LEU A 675 -33.89 7.56 18.50
N TYR A 676 -34.94 8.24 18.05
CA TYR A 676 -35.03 8.75 16.67
C TYR A 676 -34.08 9.92 16.40
N GLN A 677 -33.89 10.81 17.37
CA GLN A 677 -32.96 11.95 17.27
C GLN A 677 -31.52 11.45 17.26
N ARG A 678 -31.18 10.51 18.15
CA ARG A 678 -29.89 9.79 18.19
C ARG A 678 -29.57 9.11 16.87
N TRP A 679 -30.51 8.31 16.35
CA TRP A 679 -30.34 7.65 15.05
C TRP A 679 -30.14 8.67 13.92
N LYS A 680 -30.98 9.71 13.87
CA LYS A 680 -30.87 10.79 12.88
C LYS A 680 -29.53 11.52 12.96
N ALA A 681 -29.00 11.76 14.15
CA ALA A 681 -27.72 12.44 14.36
C ALA A 681 -26.53 11.64 13.82
N ILE A 682 -26.50 10.32 14.00
CA ILE A 682 -25.36 9.49 13.58
C ILE A 682 -25.38 9.05 12.11
N VAL A 683 -26.55 9.09 11.45
CA VAL A 683 -26.67 8.83 10.00
C VAL A 683 -26.63 10.09 9.13
N ASN A 684 -26.66 11.29 9.72
CA ASN A 684 -26.46 12.55 9.01
C ASN A 684 -25.04 13.08 9.22
N PRO A 685 -24.54 13.92 8.31
CA PRO A 685 -23.32 14.71 8.52
C PRO A 685 -23.28 15.43 9.86
N SER A 686 -22.11 15.36 10.52
CA SER A 686 -21.84 16.11 11.75
C SER A 686 -21.68 17.61 11.48
N GLU A 687 -21.96 18.45 12.48
CA GLU A 687 -21.98 19.91 12.31
C GLU A 687 -20.67 20.52 11.76
N ASN A 688 -19.54 19.84 11.95
CA ASN A 688 -18.22 20.31 11.51
C ASN A 688 -17.78 19.72 10.16
N TRP A 689 -18.63 18.93 9.48
CA TRP A 689 -18.38 18.42 8.13
C TRP A 689 -18.36 19.55 7.08
N GLY A 690 -17.87 19.25 5.88
CA GLY A 690 -17.60 20.17 4.78
C GLY A 690 -16.10 20.48 4.62
N PRO A 691 -15.72 21.30 3.62
CA PRO A 691 -14.32 21.62 3.32
C PRO A 691 -13.56 22.20 4.51
N ALA A 692 -12.25 21.99 4.60
CA ALA A 692 -11.45 22.50 5.72
C ALA A 692 -11.40 24.05 5.77
N LEU A 693 -11.25 24.71 4.61
CA LEU A 693 -11.13 26.17 4.52
C LEU A 693 -12.51 26.86 4.39
N SER A 694 -12.72 27.92 5.17
CA SER A 694 -13.99 28.67 5.23
C SER A 694 -14.45 29.26 3.88
N VAL A 695 -13.50 29.67 3.02
CA VAL A 695 -13.78 30.13 1.65
C VAL A 695 -14.47 29.04 0.83
N HIS A 696 -13.96 27.81 0.89
CA HIS A 696 -14.56 26.67 0.19
C HIS A 696 -15.85 26.17 0.85
N ARG A 697 -16.02 26.36 2.18
CA ARG A 697 -17.33 26.14 2.84
C ARG A 697 -18.41 27.06 2.25
N LEU A 698 -18.11 28.35 2.08
CA LEU A 698 -19.06 29.32 1.52
C LEU A 698 -19.34 29.04 0.03
N GLU A 699 -18.32 28.69 -0.75
CA GLU A 699 -18.47 28.30 -2.16
C GLU A 699 -19.35 27.05 -2.31
N ALA A 700 -19.00 25.97 -1.62
CA ALA A 700 -19.71 24.72 -1.72
C ALA A 700 -21.15 24.81 -1.19
N TYR A 701 -21.40 25.61 -0.15
CA TYR A 701 -22.78 25.90 0.30
C TYR A 701 -23.65 26.47 -0.84
N LYS A 702 -23.14 27.42 -1.63
CA LYS A 702 -23.85 27.96 -2.80
C LYS A 702 -24.13 26.86 -3.84
N VAL A 703 -23.14 26.03 -4.15
CA VAL A 703 -23.31 24.91 -5.10
C VAL A 703 -24.37 23.91 -4.61
N HIS A 704 -24.38 23.56 -3.33
CA HIS A 704 -25.39 22.66 -2.76
C HIS A 704 -26.80 23.22 -2.84
N VAL A 705 -26.99 24.51 -2.48
CA VAL A 705 -28.29 25.19 -2.52
C VAL A 705 -28.81 25.27 -3.95
N ASN A 706 -27.98 25.70 -4.90
CA ASN A 706 -28.34 25.80 -6.32
C ASN A 706 -28.78 24.45 -6.92
N HIS A 707 -28.26 23.34 -6.39
CA HIS A 707 -28.57 21.98 -6.83
C HIS A 707 -29.52 21.21 -5.88
N GLY A 708 -30.27 21.91 -5.01
CA GLY A 708 -31.33 21.32 -4.18
C GLY A 708 -30.85 20.33 -3.11
N THR A 709 -29.66 20.57 -2.55
CA THR A 709 -29.06 19.73 -1.49
C THR A 709 -28.51 20.58 -0.34
N THR A 710 -27.96 19.93 0.69
CA THR A 710 -27.23 20.59 1.78
C THR A 710 -25.87 19.93 1.96
N MET A 711 -24.83 20.73 2.26
CA MET A 711 -23.49 20.24 2.62
C MET A 711 -23.51 19.30 3.83
N GLY A 712 -24.38 19.60 4.79
CA GLY A 712 -24.40 18.88 6.07
C GLY A 712 -23.34 19.37 7.07
N GLY A 713 -23.07 20.67 7.09
CA GLY A 713 -22.22 21.29 8.11
C GLY A 713 -22.68 22.71 8.41
N ARG A 714 -22.13 23.30 9.46
CA ARG A 714 -22.24 24.73 9.74
C ARG A 714 -21.32 25.52 8.82
N ILE A 715 -21.79 26.70 8.43
CA ILE A 715 -20.93 27.74 7.87
C ILE A 715 -20.41 28.55 9.06
N ASP A 716 -19.12 28.46 9.34
CA ASP A 716 -18.49 29.38 10.29
C ASP A 716 -18.45 30.77 9.65
N ILE A 717 -19.32 31.63 10.16
CA ILE A 717 -19.40 33.04 9.82
C ILE A 717 -18.58 33.82 10.86
N ASP A 718 -18.15 35.04 10.52
CA ASP A 718 -17.20 35.79 11.32
C ASP A 718 -17.62 35.99 12.80
N GLY A 719 -16.64 36.37 13.63
CA GLY A 719 -16.75 36.49 15.09
C GLY A 719 -17.77 37.50 15.62
N SER A 720 -18.64 38.06 14.77
CA SER A 720 -19.84 38.79 15.17
C SER A 720 -21.00 37.87 15.61
N GLY A 721 -20.94 36.57 15.32
CA GLY A 721 -21.90 35.57 15.80
C GLY A 721 -23.31 35.67 15.19
N ARG A 722 -23.48 36.44 14.10
CA ARG A 722 -24.71 36.46 13.30
C ARG A 722 -24.58 35.50 12.12
N GLN A 723 -25.70 34.94 11.66
CA GLN A 723 -25.71 34.47 10.27
C GLN A 723 -25.44 35.68 9.37
N ALA A 724 -24.57 35.51 8.38
CA ALA A 724 -24.31 36.52 7.37
C ALA A 724 -25.61 36.73 6.59
N THR A 725 -26.34 37.80 6.93
CA THR A 725 -27.30 38.41 6.02
C THR A 725 -26.53 38.77 4.77
N ILE A 726 -26.68 37.94 3.74
CA ILE A 726 -26.17 38.21 2.39
C ILE A 726 -26.63 39.64 2.07
N PRO A 727 -25.71 40.58 1.78
CA PRO A 727 -26.10 41.96 1.52
C PRO A 727 -27.17 41.98 0.43
N PRO A 728 -28.35 42.62 0.64
CA PRO A 728 -29.42 42.61 -0.36
C PRO A 728 -28.94 43.06 -1.74
N ASP A 729 -27.99 43.99 -1.78
CA ASP A 729 -27.37 44.51 -3.00
C ASP A 729 -26.40 43.52 -3.69
N TYR A 730 -25.93 42.44 -3.05
CA TYR A 730 -25.13 41.41 -3.73
C TYR A 730 -25.94 40.63 -4.79
N PHE A 731 -27.27 40.72 -4.75
CA PHE A 731 -28.16 40.18 -5.79
C PHE A 731 -28.42 41.16 -6.95
N ARG A 732 -28.08 42.46 -6.82
CA ARG A 732 -28.36 43.46 -7.88
C ARG A 732 -27.46 43.33 -9.10
N ASP A 733 -26.21 42.90 -8.92
CA ASP A 733 -25.21 42.85 -9.99
C ASP A 733 -25.28 41.58 -10.86
N LEU A 734 -26.28 40.71 -10.65
CA LEU A 734 -26.50 39.48 -11.44
C LEU A 734 -27.77 39.51 -12.30
N ASP A 735 -28.73 40.38 -12.00
CA ASP A 735 -30.02 40.47 -12.72
C ASP A 735 -30.06 41.51 -13.86
N ASN A 736 -28.94 42.21 -14.13
CA ASN A 736 -28.92 43.35 -15.06
C ASN A 736 -27.90 43.15 -16.23
N PRO A 737 -28.31 42.53 -17.36
CA PRO A 737 -27.43 42.25 -18.49
C PRO A 737 -27.15 43.49 -19.37
N GLY A 738 -26.46 44.48 -18.80
CA GLY A 738 -25.96 45.63 -19.56
C GLY A 738 -25.67 46.87 -18.72
N TYR A 739 -24.41 47.07 -18.34
CA TYR A 739 -23.87 48.41 -18.14
C TYR A 739 -22.41 48.49 -18.61
N ASP A 740 -22.00 49.66 -19.08
CA ASP A 740 -20.85 49.80 -19.98
C ASP A 740 -19.48 49.87 -19.26
N ASN A 741 -18.45 49.36 -19.92
CA ASN A 741 -17.16 49.01 -19.34
C ASN A 741 -16.11 50.11 -19.59
N ASN A 742 -16.33 51.32 -19.05
CA ASN A 742 -15.43 52.46 -19.29
C ASN A 742 -15.38 53.52 -18.16
N SER A 743 -14.64 53.23 -17.08
CA SER A 743 -13.87 54.24 -16.33
C SER A 743 -12.89 53.61 -15.33
N ARG A 744 -11.59 53.71 -15.60
CA ARG A 744 -10.53 53.57 -14.58
C ARG A 744 -9.50 54.68 -14.76
N VAL A 745 -9.31 55.45 -13.69
CA VAL A 745 -8.13 56.26 -13.36
C VAL A 745 -7.85 55.99 -11.89
#